data_AF-A0A9D2DWY8-F1
#
_entry.id   AF-A0A9D2DWY8-F1
#
_cell.length_a   1.000
_cell.length_b   1.000
_cell.length_c   1.000
_cell.angle_alpha   90.00
_cell.angle_beta   90.00
_cell.angle_gamma   90.00
#
_symmetry.space_group_name_H-M   'P 1'
#
loop_
_entity.id
_entity.type
_entity.pdbx_description
1 polymer ?
#
loop_
_entity_poly.entity_id
_entity_poly.type
_entity_poly.pdbx_seq_one_letter_code
_entity_poly.pdbx_strand_id
1 'polypeptide(L)'
;MKKTTKVAAVALAAALSSTLLAGCDITTDVSKDYAQVIAEVNITDSANFESSSYAEYGDVIGTTEITKRDMVAYFISTGYSMMESYGWTYYDTFNMISETLVNRQIYIQYAMLYLLDDESESDITVAGYEAAVEGQTGIDRRLAALAYFLDEEEEAQALYSTRQLVNNTLDSQEETYLDHDHSHDDSASTARTTPTGIDTETEDYYNEAYRIYTGSNALADCPGYEAPEGSTPTTRRKAYSSFLASLRANSLIESGEDLSNVESLTYFKTELASAYETAIINKLTDKFEDTIRATVNEQYAQEIYDTTYSRQETTFANDTDSFETALEGVSDTSFVLTAPEANYGYVINILIPFSTSQSLELENAPADLGDTKGNNFLQRAALLKNVRGTDQRGTWFDEDYAFDGAETENAYTGGNAARSYLFFEDSLGGNEQYERVPNYLGYYTYNGTVRQNDDESYTVRPNRITIDKFIAEMEGYLTQAANEVSVEDDGYTVSEGVYVNGIAADDTINAVADNTTYYNRSVSDYYTESGAVDYSKFVYYAGQVNFTNGFDANQFFLAGSAENVAYSVMNELSFAYNTDTEGLNDYFGYVISTGATDYVPEFEYAAQYVCRQGAGSYVVVPSDYGWHVIYCTFSFVADEEGNVIAPYTFNWDDRATEGTFSYLFYEALCADLVSEYASIRQSNAIEDFKDCAVVYEDRYADLSGLDTAN
;
A
#
# COMPACT_ATOMS: atom_id res chain seq x y z
N MET A 1 6.55 -6.78 -3.17
CA MET A 1 6.78 -6.49 -1.73
C MET A 1 7.23 -5.04 -1.56
N LYS A 2 6.34 -4.07 -1.29
CA LYS A 2 6.62 -2.61 -1.48
C LYS A 2 6.58 -1.71 -0.21
N LYS A 3 7.07 -2.11 0.98
CA LYS A 3 6.94 -1.25 2.21
C LYS A 3 8.16 -1.12 3.13
N THR A 4 9.34 -1.62 2.78
CA THR A 4 10.46 -1.75 3.73
C THR A 4 11.32 -0.49 3.91
N THR A 5 11.34 0.46 2.97
CA THR A 5 12.36 1.54 2.95
C THR A 5 12.14 2.65 3.98
N LYS A 6 10.90 3.10 4.20
CA LYS A 6 10.58 4.16 5.20
C LYS A 6 10.76 3.68 6.66
N VAL A 7 10.46 2.41 6.94
CA VAL A 7 10.57 1.81 8.29
C VAL A 7 12.04 1.65 8.71
N ALA A 8 12.93 1.32 7.76
CA ALA A 8 14.36 1.16 8.02
C ALA A 8 15.04 2.48 8.46
N ALA A 9 14.67 3.61 7.84
CA ALA A 9 15.25 4.93 8.16
C ALA A 9 14.86 5.44 9.56
N VAL A 10 13.60 5.24 9.97
CA VAL A 10 13.11 5.61 11.32
C VAL A 10 13.76 4.74 12.40
N ALA A 11 13.92 3.43 12.14
CA ALA A 11 14.63 2.53 13.06
C ALA A 11 16.12 2.91 13.22
N LEU A 12 16.79 3.28 12.13
CA LEU A 12 18.19 3.72 12.14
C LEU A 12 18.38 5.07 12.87
N ALA A 13 17.47 6.03 12.68
CA ALA A 13 17.49 7.32 13.37
C ALA A 13 17.18 7.22 14.87
N ALA A 14 16.20 6.36 15.25
CA ALA A 14 15.92 6.03 16.64
C ALA A 14 17.12 5.35 17.32
N ALA A 15 17.84 4.50 16.60
CA ALA A 15 19.04 3.85 17.13
C ALA A 15 20.24 4.80 17.25
N LEU A 16 20.48 5.69 16.28
CA LEU A 16 21.56 6.68 16.31
C LEU A 16 21.33 7.80 17.33
N SER A 17 20.09 8.04 17.77
CA SER A 17 19.73 8.97 18.85
C SER A 17 19.78 8.32 20.24
N SER A 18 19.72 6.99 20.30
CA SER A 18 19.77 6.22 21.54
C SER A 18 21.22 5.94 21.96
N THR A 19 21.62 6.42 23.14
CA THR A 19 22.95 6.17 23.74
C THR A 19 23.07 4.75 24.33
N LEU A 20 22.49 3.74 23.66
CA LEU A 20 22.10 2.45 24.24
C LEU A 20 23.23 1.47 24.56
N LEU A 21 24.49 1.82 24.36
CA LEU A 21 25.64 0.98 24.72
C LEU A 21 26.51 1.63 25.81
N ALA A 22 25.88 2.36 26.74
CA ALA A 22 26.52 2.91 27.93
C ALA A 22 27.02 1.84 28.94
N GLY A 23 26.84 0.55 28.65
CA GLY A 23 27.34 -0.58 29.43
C GLY A 23 28.72 -1.13 29.01
N CYS A 24 29.32 -0.64 27.91
CA CYS A 24 30.63 -1.10 27.42
C CYS A 24 31.81 -0.56 28.27
N ASP A 25 31.89 -0.93 29.55
CA ASP A 25 32.97 -0.52 30.46
C ASP A 25 34.11 -1.56 30.55
N ILE A 26 34.27 -2.44 29.54
CA ILE A 26 35.26 -3.54 29.57
C ILE A 26 36.35 -3.48 28.48
N THR A 27 36.27 -2.62 27.47
CA THR A 27 37.38 -2.45 26.50
C THR A 27 37.87 -1.02 26.41
N THR A 28 39.18 -0.81 26.56
CA THR A 28 39.84 0.51 26.47
C THR A 28 39.82 1.14 25.06
N ASP A 29 39.24 0.49 24.05
CA ASP A 29 39.20 0.95 22.66
C ASP A 29 37.98 0.37 21.91
N VAL A 30 36.81 1.02 22.03
CA VAL A 30 35.53 0.61 21.40
C VAL A 30 35.64 0.50 19.88
N SER A 31 36.51 1.31 19.25
CA SER A 31 36.73 1.27 17.80
C SER A 31 37.44 0.00 17.36
N LYS A 32 38.40 -0.49 18.14
CA LYS A 32 39.02 -1.80 17.88
C LYS A 32 38.07 -2.95 18.14
N ASP A 33 37.12 -2.79 19.05
CA ASP A 33 36.15 -3.83 19.39
C ASP A 33 35.12 -4.03 18.28
N TYR A 34 34.52 -2.95 17.74
CA TYR A 34 33.56 -3.07 16.64
C TYR A 34 34.18 -3.41 15.28
N ALA A 35 35.47 -3.12 15.09
CA ALA A 35 36.21 -3.57 13.92
C ALA A 35 36.57 -5.06 13.96
N GLN A 36 36.26 -5.80 15.03
CA GLN A 36 36.51 -7.23 15.09
C GLN A 36 35.68 -7.97 14.04
N VAL A 37 36.35 -8.82 13.26
CA VAL A 37 35.70 -9.77 12.35
C VAL A 37 35.01 -10.83 13.17
N ILE A 38 33.68 -10.91 13.14
CA ILE A 38 32.89 -11.92 13.86
C ILE A 38 32.67 -13.18 13.02
N ALA A 39 32.76 -13.09 11.70
CA ALA A 39 32.74 -14.24 10.82
C ALA A 39 33.52 -13.96 9.53
N GLU A 40 34.12 -15.02 8.99
CA GLU A 40 34.76 -15.04 7.66
C GLU A 40 33.98 -16.02 6.79
N VAL A 41 33.53 -15.57 5.61
CA VAL A 41 32.71 -16.38 4.68
C VAL A 41 33.39 -16.43 3.32
N ASN A 42 33.60 -17.64 2.80
CA ASN A 42 34.13 -17.87 1.46
C ASN A 42 33.65 -19.21 0.95
N ILE A 43 32.70 -19.24 0.00
CA ILE A 43 32.11 -20.51 -0.47
C ILE A 43 33.14 -21.43 -1.13
N THR A 44 34.31 -20.93 -1.56
CA THR A 44 35.42 -21.78 -2.05
C THR A 44 36.06 -22.66 -0.98
N ASP A 45 35.91 -22.30 0.31
CA ASP A 45 36.41 -23.09 1.43
C ASP A 45 35.48 -24.27 1.79
N SER A 46 34.28 -24.36 1.20
CA SER A 46 33.38 -25.49 1.36
C SER A 46 33.95 -26.78 0.75
N ALA A 47 33.76 -27.91 1.44
CA ALA A 47 34.14 -29.21 0.88
C ALA A 47 33.39 -29.57 -0.42
N ASN A 48 32.24 -28.94 -0.68
CA ASN A 48 31.42 -29.20 -1.85
C ASN A 48 31.78 -28.33 -3.07
N PHE A 49 32.57 -27.26 -2.88
CA PHE A 49 32.84 -26.28 -3.93
C PHE A 49 33.54 -26.86 -5.15
N GLU A 50 34.62 -27.62 -4.95
CA GLU A 50 35.40 -28.27 -6.02
C GLU A 50 34.57 -29.25 -6.87
N SER A 51 33.47 -29.76 -6.32
CA SER A 51 32.54 -30.65 -7.03
C SER A 51 31.31 -29.95 -7.61
N SER A 52 31.17 -28.64 -7.37
CA SER A 52 30.06 -27.84 -7.88
C SER A 52 30.25 -27.46 -9.35
N SER A 53 29.20 -26.90 -9.97
CA SER A 53 29.30 -26.32 -11.32
C SER A 53 30.21 -25.10 -11.38
N TYR A 54 30.52 -24.47 -10.24
CA TYR A 54 31.24 -23.20 -10.18
C TYR A 54 32.73 -23.34 -9.86
N ALA A 55 33.28 -24.56 -9.85
CA ALA A 55 34.65 -24.81 -9.44
C ALA A 55 35.71 -24.00 -10.22
N GLU A 56 35.44 -23.67 -11.49
CA GLU A 56 36.34 -22.87 -12.32
C GLU A 56 36.31 -21.36 -12.03
N TYR A 57 35.35 -20.91 -11.22
CA TYR A 57 35.11 -19.50 -10.93
C TYR A 57 35.58 -19.06 -9.53
N GLY A 58 36.27 -19.92 -8.80
CA GLY A 58 36.70 -19.65 -7.42
C GLY A 58 37.55 -18.38 -7.24
N ASP A 59 38.25 -17.93 -8.28
CA ASP A 59 39.08 -16.72 -8.23
C ASP A 59 38.26 -15.40 -8.24
N VAL A 60 36.97 -15.47 -8.59
CA VAL A 60 36.06 -14.30 -8.66
C VAL A 60 35.46 -13.98 -7.28
N ILE A 61 35.44 -14.93 -6.37
CA ILE A 61 34.97 -14.76 -5.01
C ILE A 61 36.15 -14.90 -4.03
N GLY A 62 35.92 -14.54 -2.77
CA GLY A 62 36.94 -14.68 -1.75
C GLY A 62 36.39 -14.42 -0.36
N THR A 63 37.28 -14.41 0.63
CA THR A 63 36.90 -14.18 2.03
C THR A 63 36.25 -12.81 2.21
N THR A 64 34.96 -12.85 2.55
CA THR A 64 34.20 -11.70 3.04
C THR A 64 34.21 -11.72 4.56
N GLU A 65 34.71 -10.64 5.15
CA GLU A 65 34.70 -10.44 6.61
C GLU A 65 33.39 -9.79 7.03
N ILE A 66 32.65 -10.44 7.91
CA ILE A 66 31.53 -9.86 8.64
C ILE A 66 32.08 -9.32 9.95
N THR A 67 31.89 -8.03 10.18
CA THR A 67 32.40 -7.33 11.37
C THR A 67 31.32 -7.25 12.44
N LYS A 68 31.75 -7.08 13.70
CA LYS A 68 30.84 -6.82 14.83
C LYS A 68 29.99 -5.57 14.59
N ARG A 69 30.53 -4.60 13.85
CA ARG A 69 29.81 -3.43 13.36
C ARG A 69 28.58 -3.80 12.51
N ASP A 70 28.73 -4.72 11.55
CA ASP A 70 27.63 -5.16 10.67
C ASP A 70 26.51 -5.81 11.49
N MET A 71 26.88 -6.62 12.50
CA MET A 71 25.94 -7.22 13.45
C MET A 71 25.19 -6.18 14.29
N VAL A 72 25.89 -5.17 14.82
CA VAL A 72 25.26 -4.11 15.61
C VAL A 72 24.33 -3.27 14.73
N ALA A 73 24.71 -2.95 13.49
CA ALA A 73 23.86 -2.23 12.54
C ALA A 73 22.58 -3.03 12.23
N TYR A 74 22.68 -4.33 12.02
CA TYR A 74 21.53 -5.21 11.80
C TYR A 74 20.62 -5.31 13.05
N PHE A 75 21.20 -5.44 14.24
CA PHE A 75 20.44 -5.45 15.49
C PHE A 75 19.68 -4.15 15.73
N ILE A 76 20.32 -3.02 15.40
CA ILE A 76 19.73 -1.69 15.47
C ILE A 76 18.53 -1.56 14.54
N SER A 77 18.63 -2.07 13.31
CA SER A 77 17.57 -1.92 12.32
C SER A 77 16.39 -2.87 12.58
N THR A 78 16.63 -4.07 13.11
CA THR A 78 15.60 -5.12 13.18
C THR A 78 15.58 -5.95 14.47
N GLY A 79 16.65 -5.96 15.26
CA GLY A 79 16.80 -6.85 16.41
C GLY A 79 15.85 -6.57 17.58
N TYR A 80 15.56 -5.29 17.87
CA TYR A 80 14.65 -4.93 18.96
C TYR A 80 13.21 -5.36 18.70
N SER A 81 12.71 -5.19 17.47
CA SER A 81 11.35 -5.62 17.13
C SER A 81 11.22 -7.15 17.20
N MET A 82 12.28 -7.90 16.87
CA MET A 82 12.32 -9.36 17.02
C MET A 82 12.26 -9.77 18.51
N MET A 83 13.00 -9.10 19.39
CA MET A 83 12.95 -9.39 20.84
C MET A 83 11.56 -9.13 21.42
N GLU A 84 10.91 -8.02 21.04
CA GLU A 84 9.55 -7.69 21.49
C GLU A 84 8.49 -8.65 20.95
N SER A 85 8.61 -9.04 19.67
CA SER A 85 7.60 -9.88 18.99
C SER A 85 7.70 -11.35 19.41
N TYR A 86 8.91 -11.86 19.64
CA TYR A 86 9.15 -13.29 19.89
C TYR A 86 9.60 -13.60 21.33
N GLY A 87 9.78 -12.58 22.18
CA GLY A 87 10.25 -12.76 23.56
C GLY A 87 11.69 -13.30 23.64
N TRP A 88 12.50 -13.08 22.61
CA TRP A 88 13.87 -13.57 22.51
C TRP A 88 14.81 -12.83 23.46
N THR A 89 15.88 -13.51 23.87
CA THR A 89 16.96 -12.91 24.66
C THR A 89 18.02 -12.28 23.75
N TYR A 90 18.90 -11.43 24.28
CA TYR A 90 20.03 -10.89 23.50
C TYR A 90 20.91 -11.99 22.91
N TYR A 91 21.12 -13.09 23.64
CA TYR A 91 21.82 -14.27 23.13
C TYR A 91 21.15 -14.85 21.87
N ASP A 92 19.84 -15.12 21.95
CA ASP A 92 19.09 -15.70 20.83
C ASP A 92 19.10 -14.76 19.62
N THR A 93 18.90 -13.45 19.85
CA THR A 93 18.88 -12.45 18.79
C THR A 93 20.24 -12.27 18.12
N PHE A 94 21.33 -12.10 18.85
CA PHE A 94 22.65 -11.90 18.22
C PHE A 94 23.17 -13.16 17.52
N ASN A 95 22.83 -14.37 18.00
CA ASN A 95 23.16 -15.60 17.27
C ASN A 95 22.38 -15.72 15.96
N MET A 96 21.08 -15.41 15.98
CA MET A 96 20.26 -15.38 14.76
C MET A 96 20.77 -14.35 13.75
N ILE A 97 21.16 -13.16 14.22
CA ILE A 97 21.77 -12.13 13.36
C ILE A 97 23.09 -12.62 12.77
N SER A 98 23.95 -13.28 13.57
CA SER A 98 25.20 -13.87 13.07
C SER A 98 24.92 -14.87 11.96
N GLU A 99 23.98 -15.80 12.17
CA GLU A 99 23.60 -16.82 11.19
C GLU A 99 23.01 -16.18 9.93
N THR A 100 22.14 -15.19 10.08
CA THR A 100 21.52 -14.46 8.97
C THR A 100 22.56 -13.73 8.11
N LEU A 101 23.53 -13.05 8.75
CA LEU A 101 24.60 -12.35 8.02
C LEU A 101 25.51 -13.33 7.28
N VAL A 102 25.85 -14.47 7.89
CA VAL A 102 26.63 -15.54 7.24
C VAL A 102 25.86 -16.10 6.04
N ASN A 103 24.59 -16.48 6.22
CA ASN A 103 23.75 -17.02 5.16
C ASN A 103 23.55 -16.03 4.00
N ARG A 104 23.38 -14.73 4.31
CA ARG A 104 23.32 -13.67 3.30
C ARG A 104 24.61 -13.63 2.48
N GLN A 105 25.78 -13.68 3.12
CA GLN A 105 27.07 -13.66 2.40
C GLN A 105 27.32 -14.91 1.55
N ILE A 106 26.91 -16.09 2.02
CA ILE A 106 26.91 -17.31 1.20
C ILE A 106 26.06 -17.10 -0.06
N TYR A 107 24.86 -16.55 0.10
CA TYR A 107 23.94 -16.35 -1.01
C TYR A 107 24.41 -15.29 -2.00
N ILE A 108 25.05 -14.20 -1.54
CA ILE A 108 25.65 -13.19 -2.43
C ILE A 108 26.78 -13.79 -3.26
N GLN A 109 27.70 -14.54 -2.64
CA GLN A 109 28.78 -15.20 -3.38
C GLN A 109 28.23 -16.21 -4.38
N TYR A 110 27.20 -16.98 -4.01
CA TYR A 110 26.48 -17.85 -4.93
C TYR A 110 25.87 -17.06 -6.11
N ALA A 111 25.22 -15.91 -5.84
CA ALA A 111 24.62 -15.07 -6.87
C ALA A 111 25.66 -14.56 -7.87
N MET A 112 26.82 -14.09 -7.40
CA MET A 112 27.93 -13.69 -8.27
C MET A 112 28.39 -14.83 -9.17
N LEU A 113 28.54 -16.04 -8.63
CA LEU A 113 28.92 -17.21 -9.43
C LEU A 113 27.83 -17.64 -10.41
N TYR A 114 26.56 -17.54 -10.01
CA TYR A 114 25.43 -17.83 -10.88
C TYR A 114 25.41 -16.89 -12.09
N LEU A 115 25.54 -15.58 -11.85
CA LEU A 115 25.55 -14.57 -12.91
C LEU A 115 26.75 -14.72 -13.86
N LEU A 116 27.89 -15.19 -13.34
CA LEU A 116 29.08 -15.46 -14.15
C LEU A 116 28.93 -16.70 -15.06
N ASP A 117 28.17 -17.70 -14.61
CA ASP A 117 27.85 -18.93 -15.36
C ASP A 117 26.67 -18.75 -16.33
N ASP A 118 25.89 -17.66 -16.18
CA ASP A 118 24.72 -17.37 -17.00
C ASP A 118 25.13 -16.88 -18.41
N GLU A 119 24.89 -17.71 -19.43
CA GLU A 119 25.19 -17.37 -20.83
C GLU A 119 24.43 -16.13 -21.35
N SER A 120 23.34 -15.72 -20.68
CA SER A 120 22.63 -14.47 -21.01
C SER A 120 23.38 -13.21 -20.57
N GLU A 121 24.29 -13.34 -19.60
CA GLU A 121 25.12 -12.26 -19.04
C GLU A 121 26.53 -12.28 -19.65
N SER A 122 26.62 -12.23 -20.98
CA SER A 122 27.90 -12.45 -21.69
C SER A 122 28.99 -11.40 -21.40
N ASP A 123 28.62 -10.26 -20.80
CA ASP A 123 29.55 -9.19 -20.42
C ASP A 123 30.18 -9.42 -19.03
N ILE A 124 29.61 -10.32 -18.21
CA ILE A 124 30.14 -10.73 -16.92
C ILE A 124 31.13 -11.88 -17.14
N THR A 125 32.42 -11.62 -16.91
CA THR A 125 33.51 -12.57 -17.17
C THR A 125 34.57 -12.52 -16.07
N VAL A 126 35.29 -13.63 -15.88
CA VAL A 126 36.41 -13.69 -14.92
C VAL A 126 37.44 -12.59 -15.19
N ALA A 127 37.83 -12.40 -16.45
CA ALA A 127 38.83 -11.41 -16.84
C ALA A 127 38.35 -9.96 -16.62
N GLY A 128 37.06 -9.69 -16.84
CA GLY A 128 36.48 -8.37 -16.56
C GLY A 128 36.42 -8.09 -15.06
N TYR A 129 36.04 -9.09 -14.25
CA TYR A 129 36.05 -8.99 -12.80
C TYR A 129 37.46 -8.71 -12.26
N GLU A 130 38.46 -9.48 -12.70
CA GLU A 130 39.86 -9.30 -12.31
C GLU A 130 40.35 -7.87 -12.61
N ALA A 131 39.97 -7.33 -13.78
CA ALA A 131 40.30 -5.97 -14.17
C ALA A 131 39.58 -4.91 -13.31
N ALA A 132 38.33 -5.15 -12.92
CA ALA A 132 37.55 -4.23 -12.08
C ALA A 132 38.16 -4.09 -10.67
N VAL A 133 38.66 -5.19 -10.09
CA VAL A 133 39.23 -5.21 -8.74
C VAL A 133 40.75 -4.94 -8.70
N GLU A 134 41.41 -4.81 -9.85
CA GLU A 134 42.86 -4.62 -9.93
C GLU A 134 43.30 -3.34 -9.23
N GLY A 135 44.26 -3.46 -8.29
CA GLY A 135 44.82 -2.32 -7.55
C GLY A 135 43.92 -1.73 -6.46
N GLN A 136 42.68 -2.21 -6.33
CA GLN A 136 41.75 -1.81 -5.26
C GLN A 136 42.04 -2.57 -3.96
N THR A 137 41.77 -1.95 -2.80
CA THR A 137 41.95 -2.56 -1.47
C THR A 137 40.82 -2.19 -0.52
N GLY A 138 40.62 -2.98 0.55
CA GLY A 138 39.62 -2.69 1.58
C GLY A 138 38.21 -2.54 1.01
N ILE A 139 37.47 -1.55 1.51
CA ILE A 139 36.08 -1.29 1.08
C ILE A 139 35.97 -0.90 -0.40
N ASP A 140 36.98 -0.23 -0.97
CA ASP A 140 36.99 0.14 -2.40
C ASP A 140 37.09 -1.09 -3.30
N ARG A 141 37.83 -2.13 -2.85
CA ARG A 141 37.85 -3.43 -3.56
C ARG A 141 36.50 -4.12 -3.50
N ARG A 142 35.83 -4.10 -2.34
CA ARG A 142 34.50 -4.71 -2.17
C ARG A 142 33.47 -4.02 -3.05
N LEU A 143 33.45 -2.69 -3.09
CA LEU A 143 32.58 -1.94 -3.97
C LEU A 143 32.83 -2.27 -5.44
N ALA A 144 34.10 -2.27 -5.89
CA ALA A 144 34.44 -2.64 -7.26
C ALA A 144 34.06 -4.10 -7.61
N ALA A 145 34.21 -5.02 -6.66
CA ALA A 145 33.84 -6.42 -6.83
C ALA A 145 32.32 -6.61 -7.01
N LEU A 146 31.51 -5.89 -6.23
CA LEU A 146 30.05 -5.96 -6.32
C LEU A 146 29.53 -5.21 -7.56
N ALA A 147 30.02 -4.00 -7.80
CA ALA A 147 29.62 -3.17 -8.95
C ALA A 147 29.84 -3.87 -10.29
N TYR A 148 30.84 -4.75 -10.41
CA TYR A 148 31.07 -5.50 -11.65
C TYR A 148 29.89 -6.37 -12.10
N PHE A 149 29.02 -6.77 -11.17
CA PHE A 149 27.82 -7.57 -11.45
C PHE A 149 26.57 -6.71 -11.71
N LEU A 150 26.71 -5.39 -11.57
CA LEU A 150 25.64 -4.42 -11.76
C LEU A 150 25.86 -3.64 -13.06
N ASP A 151 24.77 -3.20 -13.68
CA ASP A 151 24.81 -2.22 -14.75
C ASP A 151 24.75 -0.77 -14.22
N GLU A 152 24.84 0.20 -15.15
CA GLU A 152 24.88 1.62 -14.80
C GLU A 152 23.59 2.09 -14.09
N GLU A 153 22.43 1.51 -14.42
CA GLU A 153 21.13 1.89 -13.84
C GLU A 153 21.01 1.31 -12.42
N GLU A 154 21.35 0.02 -12.23
CA GLU A 154 21.38 -0.67 -10.94
C GLU A 154 22.34 0.03 -9.95
N GLU A 155 23.53 0.42 -10.41
CA GLU A 155 24.48 1.19 -9.60
C GLU A 155 23.93 2.56 -9.20
N ALA A 156 23.29 3.27 -10.13
CA ALA A 156 22.72 4.58 -9.89
C ALA A 156 21.55 4.54 -8.91
N GLN A 157 20.68 3.53 -9.00
CA GLN A 157 19.56 3.31 -8.09
C GLN A 157 20.04 2.97 -6.67
N ALA A 158 21.06 2.11 -6.54
CA ALA A 158 21.67 1.79 -5.25
C ALA A 158 22.33 3.02 -4.61
N LEU A 159 23.00 3.86 -5.41
CA LEU A 159 23.58 5.12 -4.95
C LEU A 159 22.51 6.13 -4.52
N TYR A 160 21.44 6.27 -5.29
CA TYR A 160 20.28 7.10 -4.96
C TYR A 160 19.66 6.69 -3.62
N SER A 161 19.35 5.40 -3.46
CA SER A 161 18.79 4.83 -2.23
C SER A 161 19.69 5.08 -1.01
N THR A 162 21.01 4.93 -1.18
CA THR A 162 21.98 5.20 -0.11
C THR A 162 22.00 6.69 0.27
N ARG A 163 21.85 7.61 -0.69
CA ARG A 163 21.77 9.05 -0.42
C ARG A 163 20.46 9.42 0.28
N GLN A 164 19.33 8.86 -0.15
CA GLN A 164 18.03 9.04 0.51
C GLN A 164 18.10 8.59 1.97
N LEU A 165 18.67 7.41 2.24
CA LEU A 165 18.88 6.90 3.60
C LEU A 165 19.57 7.93 4.51
N VAL A 166 20.63 8.56 4.00
CA VAL A 166 21.36 9.59 4.75
C VAL A 166 20.52 10.84 4.96
N ASN A 167 19.87 11.37 3.91
CA ASN A 167 19.03 12.57 4.05
C ASN A 167 17.88 12.34 5.03
N ASN A 168 17.17 11.21 4.93
CA ASN A 168 16.09 10.85 5.85
C ASN A 168 16.59 10.74 7.30
N THR A 169 17.80 10.19 7.50
CA THR A 169 18.44 10.15 8.84
C THR A 169 18.71 11.57 9.36
N LEU A 170 19.16 12.48 8.49
CA LEU A 170 19.40 13.87 8.85
C LEU A 170 18.09 14.63 9.12
N ASP A 171 17.02 14.35 8.37
CA ASP A 171 15.70 14.95 8.56
C ASP A 171 15.17 14.61 9.94
N SER A 172 15.15 13.32 10.30
CA SER A 172 14.72 12.86 11.62
C SER A 172 15.55 13.46 12.75
N GLN A 173 16.86 13.64 12.56
CA GLN A 173 17.70 14.31 13.57
C GLN A 173 17.43 15.82 13.63
N GLU A 174 17.09 16.44 12.51
CA GLU A 174 16.82 17.87 12.42
C GLU A 174 15.53 18.25 13.14
N GLU A 175 14.51 17.39 13.18
CA GLU A 175 13.24 17.63 13.88
C GLU A 175 13.42 18.21 15.28
N THR A 176 14.42 17.74 16.04
CA THR A 176 14.74 18.21 17.40
C THR A 176 15.17 19.67 17.48
N TYR A 177 15.51 20.28 16.34
CA TYR A 177 15.99 21.66 16.20
C TYR A 177 15.01 22.57 15.46
N LEU A 178 13.92 22.03 14.91
CA LEU A 178 12.89 22.78 14.22
C LEU A 178 11.94 23.40 15.25
N ASP A 179 11.81 24.73 15.22
CA ASP A 179 10.86 25.46 16.05
C ASP A 179 9.50 25.34 15.36
N HIS A 180 8.79 24.26 15.67
CA HIS A 180 7.40 24.13 15.28
C HIS A 180 6.63 25.15 16.12
N ASP A 181 6.39 26.33 15.55
CA ASP A 181 5.49 27.31 16.16
C ASP A 181 4.16 26.58 16.34
N HIS A 182 3.85 26.16 17.58
CA HIS A 182 2.59 25.55 18.01
C HIS A 182 1.41 26.54 17.91
N SER A 183 1.36 27.31 16.81
CA SER A 183 0.42 28.40 16.56
C SER A 183 -0.64 28.05 15.53
N HIS A 184 -0.58 26.86 14.92
CA HIS A 184 -1.81 26.24 14.44
C HIS A 184 -2.58 25.78 15.68
N ASP A 185 -3.74 26.41 15.89
CA ASP A 185 -4.76 25.94 16.80
C ASP A 185 -5.04 24.50 16.38
N ASP A 186 -4.42 23.53 17.06
CA ASP A 186 -4.68 22.10 16.95
C ASP A 186 -6.16 21.88 17.31
N SER A 187 -7.07 22.25 16.40
CA SER A 187 -8.28 21.47 16.27
C SER A 187 -7.76 20.11 15.84
N ALA A 188 -7.79 19.15 16.77
CA ALA A 188 -7.43 17.77 16.58
C ALA A 188 -8.30 17.12 15.49
N SER A 189 -8.20 17.58 14.25
CA SER A 189 -8.71 16.90 13.08
C SER A 189 -7.65 15.87 12.71
N THR A 190 -7.95 14.62 13.00
CA THR A 190 -7.23 13.50 12.42
C THR A 190 -7.16 13.68 10.90
N ALA A 191 -5.96 13.61 10.32
CA ALA A 191 -5.78 13.70 8.88
C ALA A 191 -6.72 12.71 8.17
N ARG A 192 -7.40 13.18 7.12
CA ARG A 192 -8.31 12.36 6.32
C ARG A 192 -7.51 11.28 5.59
N THR A 193 -7.92 10.02 5.73
CA THR A 193 -7.36 8.88 5.01
C THR A 193 -7.28 9.17 3.51
N THR A 194 -6.09 9.01 2.91
CA THR A 194 -5.84 9.14 1.48
C THR A 194 -6.06 7.81 0.75
N PRO A 195 -6.27 7.84 -0.58
CA PRO A 195 -6.17 6.63 -1.39
C PRO A 195 -4.83 5.91 -1.19
N THR A 196 -4.84 4.59 -1.24
CA THR A 196 -3.60 3.79 -1.20
C THR A 196 -2.84 3.98 -2.51
N GLY A 197 -1.51 4.14 -2.41
CA GLY A 197 -0.65 4.33 -3.57
C GLY A 197 -0.29 5.78 -3.89
N ILE A 198 -0.86 6.75 -3.16
CA ILE A 198 -0.52 8.18 -3.32
C ILE A 198 0.97 8.40 -3.06
N ASP A 199 1.61 9.14 -3.97
CA ASP A 199 3.04 9.46 -3.98
C ASP A 199 3.94 8.22 -3.85
N THR A 200 3.47 7.09 -4.36
CA THR A 200 4.30 5.89 -4.50
C THR A 200 5.22 6.11 -5.68
N GLU A 201 6.52 6.18 -5.41
CA GLU A 201 7.52 6.26 -6.47
C GLU A 201 7.48 4.98 -7.32
N THR A 202 7.68 5.13 -8.63
CA THR A 202 7.84 3.98 -9.52
C THR A 202 9.07 3.17 -9.10
N GLU A 203 9.00 1.85 -9.23
CA GLU A 203 10.01 0.93 -8.68
C GLU A 203 11.43 1.21 -9.21
N ASP A 204 11.53 1.54 -10.50
CA ASP A 204 12.79 1.85 -11.18
C ASP A 204 13.15 3.34 -11.11
N TYR A 205 12.39 4.15 -10.36
CA TYR A 205 12.71 5.57 -10.22
C TYR A 205 14.01 5.75 -9.44
N TYR A 206 14.90 6.55 -10.02
CA TYR A 206 16.00 7.15 -9.30
C TYR A 206 16.33 8.51 -9.90
N ASN A 207 16.84 9.40 -9.06
CA ASN A 207 17.34 10.69 -9.50
C ASN A 207 18.87 10.72 -9.40
N GLU A 208 19.56 10.57 -10.53
CA GLU A 208 21.03 10.63 -10.59
C GLU A 208 21.61 11.93 -10.03
N ALA A 209 20.85 13.03 -10.08
CA ALA A 209 21.27 14.35 -9.62
C ALA A 209 21.06 14.52 -8.10
N TYR A 210 20.35 13.61 -7.43
CA TYR A 210 20.10 13.66 -5.99
C TYR A 210 21.39 13.70 -5.18
N ARG A 211 21.48 14.61 -4.20
CA ARG A 211 22.66 14.78 -3.32
C ARG A 211 22.25 14.91 -1.86
N ILE A 212 23.22 14.66 -0.98
CA ILE A 212 23.05 14.78 0.47
C ILE A 212 23.12 16.25 0.88
N TYR A 213 22.10 16.75 1.58
CA TYR A 213 22.09 18.10 2.11
C TYR A 213 22.59 18.13 3.56
N THR A 214 23.79 18.69 3.76
CA THR A 214 24.43 18.77 5.10
C THR A 214 24.30 20.15 5.75
N GLY A 215 23.69 21.12 5.04
CA GLY A 215 23.65 22.52 5.43
C GLY A 215 25.00 23.27 5.24
N SER A 216 26.05 22.57 4.81
CA SER A 216 27.33 23.18 4.41
C SER A 216 27.40 23.46 2.91
N ASN A 217 26.75 22.62 2.11
CA ASN A 217 26.43 22.83 0.70
C ASN A 217 25.13 23.65 0.55
N ALA A 218 24.89 24.24 -0.63
CA ALA A 218 23.63 24.93 -0.88
C ALA A 218 22.52 23.91 -1.20
N LEU A 219 21.28 24.21 -0.77
CA LEU A 219 20.12 23.37 -1.09
C LEU A 219 19.90 23.28 -2.61
N ALA A 220 20.17 24.37 -3.34
CA ALA A 220 20.12 24.39 -4.80
C ALA A 220 21.13 23.44 -5.49
N ASP A 221 22.16 22.98 -4.77
CA ASP A 221 23.12 21.99 -5.25
C ASP A 221 22.65 20.54 -4.98
N CYS A 222 21.45 20.35 -4.41
CA CYS A 222 20.84 19.07 -4.08
C CYS A 222 19.51 18.89 -4.82
N PRO A 223 19.50 18.86 -6.17
CA PRO A 223 18.27 18.70 -6.92
C PRO A 223 17.57 17.37 -6.58
N GLY A 224 16.25 17.39 -6.47
CA GLY A 224 15.44 16.23 -6.09
C GLY A 224 15.35 15.97 -4.58
N TYR A 225 16.04 16.76 -3.75
CA TYR A 225 15.88 16.70 -2.30
C TYR A 225 15.08 17.91 -1.79
N GLU A 226 14.04 17.63 -1.00
CA GLU A 226 13.22 18.64 -0.34
C GLU A 226 13.55 18.68 1.15
N ALA A 227 13.91 19.88 1.63
CA ALA A 227 14.22 20.05 3.05
C ALA A 227 12.91 20.11 3.87
N PRO A 228 12.86 19.52 5.07
CA PRO A 228 11.74 19.63 6.00
C PRO A 228 11.34 21.08 6.24
N GLU A 229 10.06 21.31 6.50
CA GLU A 229 9.53 22.63 6.80
C GLU A 229 10.31 23.31 7.93
N GLY A 230 10.64 24.59 7.75
CA GLY A 230 11.44 25.35 8.73
C GLY A 230 12.93 24.99 8.78
N SER A 231 13.41 24.04 7.96
CA SER A 231 14.83 23.71 7.85
C SER A 231 15.65 24.93 7.44
N THR A 232 16.80 25.11 8.08
CA THR A 232 17.78 26.14 7.77
C THR A 232 19.16 25.52 7.63
N PRO A 233 20.11 26.18 6.93
CA PRO A 233 21.49 25.72 6.90
C PRO A 233 22.13 25.55 8.30
N THR A 234 21.58 26.19 9.33
CA THR A 234 22.09 26.10 10.71
C THR A 234 21.55 24.88 11.44
N THR A 235 20.24 24.65 11.39
CA THR A 235 19.58 23.47 11.98
C THR A 235 20.09 22.21 11.29
N ARG A 236 20.24 22.22 9.97
CA ARG A 236 20.79 21.10 9.20
C ARG A 236 22.23 20.77 9.58
N ARG A 237 23.09 21.78 9.75
CA ARG A 237 24.48 21.56 10.22
C ARG A 237 24.54 20.97 11.63
N LYS A 238 23.57 21.28 12.51
CA LYS A 238 23.47 20.64 13.84
C LYS A 238 23.05 19.19 13.73
N ALA A 239 22.06 18.88 12.88
CA ALA A 239 21.67 17.50 12.58
C ALA A 239 22.87 16.72 12.05
N TYR A 240 23.55 17.21 11.01
CA TYR A 240 24.75 16.58 10.47
C TYR A 240 25.89 16.41 11.50
N SER A 241 26.09 17.40 12.39
CA SER A 241 27.07 17.27 13.48
C SER A 241 26.69 16.19 14.49
N SER A 242 25.38 16.00 14.75
CA SER A 242 24.84 14.96 15.62
C SER A 242 25.03 13.59 14.98
N PHE A 243 24.70 13.46 13.70
CA PHE A 243 24.95 12.28 12.89
C PHE A 243 26.42 11.86 12.95
N LEU A 244 27.37 12.77 12.66
CA LEU A 244 28.80 12.49 12.76
C LEU A 244 29.25 12.12 14.18
N ALA A 245 28.64 12.71 15.21
CA ALA A 245 28.94 12.35 16.60
C ALA A 245 28.48 10.92 16.90
N SER A 246 27.28 10.53 16.45
CA SER A 246 26.76 9.16 16.57
C SER A 246 27.59 8.16 15.78
N LEU A 247 28.01 8.48 14.55
CA LEU A 247 28.91 7.63 13.77
C LEU A 247 30.25 7.41 14.49
N ARG A 248 30.84 8.46 15.09
CA ARG A 248 32.08 8.32 15.88
C ARG A 248 31.88 7.52 17.15
N ALA A 249 30.80 7.76 17.89
CA ALA A 249 30.49 7.05 19.12
C ALA A 249 30.36 5.54 18.88
N ASN A 250 29.84 5.17 17.70
CA ASN A 250 29.67 3.79 17.27
C ASN A 250 30.82 3.30 16.34
N SER A 251 31.93 4.04 16.25
CA SER A 251 33.11 3.66 15.46
C SER A 251 32.79 3.27 14.01
N LEU A 252 31.79 3.94 13.42
CA LEU A 252 31.36 3.80 12.03
C LEU A 252 32.20 4.66 11.07
N ILE A 253 32.96 5.62 11.62
CA ILE A 253 33.94 6.43 10.89
C ILE A 253 35.23 6.55 11.69
N GLU A 254 36.35 6.65 10.99
CA GLU A 254 37.70 6.69 11.55
C GLU A 254 38.24 8.11 11.75
N SER A 255 39.30 8.23 12.57
CA SER A 255 40.04 9.47 12.75
C SER A 255 40.85 9.81 11.50
N GLY A 256 40.43 10.84 10.76
CA GLY A 256 41.15 11.34 9.58
C GLY A 256 40.33 11.31 8.29
N GLU A 257 39.12 10.74 8.33
CA GLU A 257 38.18 10.81 7.22
C GLU A 257 37.77 12.25 6.89
N ASP A 258 37.45 12.51 5.62
CA ASP A 258 36.97 13.82 5.15
C ASP A 258 35.49 14.00 5.49
N LEU A 259 35.26 14.60 6.65
CA LEU A 259 33.92 14.90 7.19
C LEU A 259 33.14 15.92 6.36
N SER A 260 33.76 16.57 5.38
CA SER A 260 33.06 17.48 4.47
C SER A 260 32.44 16.77 3.26
N ASN A 261 32.87 15.54 2.98
CA ASN A 261 32.36 14.71 1.90
C ASN A 261 31.78 13.41 2.45
N VAL A 262 30.46 13.39 2.66
CA VAL A 262 29.73 12.25 3.23
C VAL A 262 29.96 10.95 2.45
N GLU A 263 30.02 11.03 1.12
CA GLU A 263 30.18 9.86 0.25
C GLU A 263 31.59 9.23 0.34
N SER A 264 32.57 9.98 0.86
CA SER A 264 33.91 9.46 1.12
C SER A 264 34.05 8.72 2.44
N LEU A 265 33.06 8.83 3.33
CA LEU A 265 33.10 8.19 4.65
C LEU A 265 33.02 6.67 4.53
N THR A 266 33.75 5.97 5.39
CA THR A 266 33.71 4.50 5.45
C THR A 266 32.29 3.98 5.68
N TYR A 267 31.52 4.66 6.54
CA TYR A 267 30.11 4.38 6.77
C TYR A 267 29.31 4.37 5.46
N PHE A 268 29.38 5.45 4.67
CA PHE A 268 28.62 5.58 3.43
C PHE A 268 28.98 4.48 2.43
N LYS A 269 30.27 4.18 2.28
CA LYS A 269 30.74 3.11 1.39
C LYS A 269 30.26 1.72 1.83
N THR A 270 30.08 1.51 3.13
CA THR A 270 29.55 0.25 3.67
C THR A 270 28.05 0.11 3.40
N GLU A 271 27.29 1.20 3.56
CA GLU A 271 25.87 1.23 3.18
C GLU A 271 25.70 1.02 1.68
N LEU A 272 26.54 1.67 0.86
CA LEU A 272 26.53 1.48 -0.60
C LEU A 272 26.85 0.03 -0.99
N ALA A 273 27.84 -0.60 -0.34
CA ALA A 273 28.12 -2.02 -0.57
C ALA A 273 26.92 -2.91 -0.22
N SER A 274 26.19 -2.59 0.86
CA SER A 274 24.98 -3.32 1.25
C SER A 274 23.83 -3.10 0.26
N ALA A 275 23.73 -1.90 -0.33
CA ALA A 275 22.80 -1.60 -1.41
C ALA A 275 23.15 -2.39 -2.69
N TYR A 276 24.44 -2.45 -3.08
CA TYR A 276 24.90 -3.27 -4.20
C TYR A 276 24.64 -4.77 -3.98
N GLU A 277 24.88 -5.30 -2.77
CA GLU A 277 24.53 -6.69 -2.45
C GLU A 277 23.03 -6.97 -2.63
N THR A 278 22.18 -6.00 -2.30
CA THR A 278 20.73 -6.12 -2.47
C THR A 278 20.36 -6.07 -3.96
N ALA A 279 20.97 -5.17 -4.73
CA ALA A 279 20.79 -5.09 -6.17
C ALA A 279 21.19 -6.41 -6.87
N ILE A 280 22.31 -7.05 -6.48
CA ILE A 280 22.71 -8.35 -7.02
C ILE A 280 21.68 -9.45 -6.70
N ILE A 281 21.09 -9.43 -5.50
CA ILE A 281 20.04 -10.38 -5.11
C ILE A 281 18.76 -10.14 -5.94
N ASN A 282 18.39 -8.88 -6.17
CA ASN A 282 17.25 -8.53 -7.02
C ASN A 282 17.48 -8.99 -8.46
N LYS A 283 18.64 -8.68 -9.04
CA LYS A 283 19.04 -9.14 -10.38
C LYS A 283 18.95 -10.66 -10.53
N LEU A 284 19.43 -11.41 -9.53
CA LEU A 284 19.28 -12.87 -9.52
C LEU A 284 17.80 -13.31 -9.46
N THR A 285 16.97 -12.59 -8.72
CA THR A 285 15.53 -12.86 -8.62
C THR A 285 14.83 -12.57 -9.96
N ASP A 286 15.22 -11.52 -10.67
CA ASP A 286 14.70 -11.20 -12.00
C ASP A 286 15.06 -12.30 -13.01
N LYS A 287 16.26 -12.88 -12.93
CA LYS A 287 16.63 -14.07 -13.73
C LYS A 287 15.78 -15.30 -13.41
N PHE A 288 15.39 -15.45 -12.15
CA PHE A 288 14.47 -16.52 -11.76
C PHE A 288 13.07 -16.27 -12.30
N GLU A 289 12.63 -15.01 -12.30
CA GLU A 289 11.37 -14.60 -12.92
C GLU A 289 11.35 -14.86 -14.42
N ASP A 290 12.40 -14.48 -15.16
CA ASP A 290 12.56 -14.79 -16.58
C ASP A 290 12.47 -16.30 -16.83
N THR A 291 13.15 -17.10 -15.99
CA THR A 291 13.13 -18.56 -16.07
C THR A 291 11.71 -19.10 -15.87
N ILE A 292 10.99 -18.63 -14.85
CA ILE A 292 9.63 -19.07 -14.57
C ILE A 292 8.69 -18.66 -15.70
N ARG A 293 8.70 -17.38 -16.11
CA ARG A 293 7.85 -16.86 -17.20
C ARG A 293 8.09 -17.58 -18.53
N ALA A 294 9.32 -18.03 -18.81
CA ALA A 294 9.62 -18.84 -19.99
C ALA A 294 9.03 -20.26 -19.94
N THR A 295 8.71 -20.78 -18.75
CA THR A 295 8.17 -22.14 -18.56
C THR A 295 6.66 -22.19 -18.40
N VAL A 296 6.06 -21.13 -17.82
CA VAL A 296 4.60 -21.01 -17.67
C VAL A 296 3.98 -20.82 -19.06
N ASN A 297 3.07 -21.72 -19.43
CA ASN A 297 2.34 -21.67 -20.68
C ASN A 297 0.82 -21.70 -20.43
N GLU A 298 0.04 -21.46 -21.49
CA GLU A 298 -1.42 -21.41 -21.45
C GLU A 298 -2.04 -22.63 -20.77
N GLN A 299 -1.61 -23.84 -21.12
CA GLN A 299 -2.17 -25.05 -20.53
C GLN A 299 -1.91 -25.10 -19.02
N TYR A 300 -0.69 -24.77 -18.59
CA TYR A 300 -0.33 -24.78 -17.17
C TYR A 300 -1.15 -23.75 -16.37
N ALA A 301 -1.21 -22.50 -16.85
CA ALA A 301 -1.98 -21.46 -16.19
C ALA A 301 -3.48 -21.80 -16.12
N GLN A 302 -4.05 -22.33 -17.21
CA GLN A 302 -5.44 -22.79 -17.23
C GLN A 302 -5.67 -23.95 -16.24
N GLU A 303 -4.77 -24.93 -16.16
CA GLU A 303 -4.88 -26.02 -15.19
C GLU A 303 -4.87 -25.51 -13.74
N ILE A 304 -4.06 -24.50 -13.41
CA ILE A 304 -4.04 -23.88 -12.08
C ILE A 304 -5.35 -23.13 -11.80
N TYR A 305 -5.86 -22.37 -12.77
CA TYR A 305 -7.15 -21.69 -12.67
C TYR A 305 -8.28 -22.70 -12.41
N ASP A 306 -8.42 -23.73 -13.26
CA ASP A 306 -9.47 -24.74 -13.17
C ASP A 306 -9.41 -25.52 -11.85
N THR A 307 -8.19 -25.84 -11.40
CA THR A 307 -7.95 -26.53 -10.11
C THR A 307 -8.36 -25.65 -8.94
N THR A 308 -8.02 -24.35 -8.98
CA THR A 308 -8.37 -23.39 -7.94
C THR A 308 -9.88 -23.19 -7.87
N TYR A 309 -10.53 -23.01 -9.02
CA TYR A 309 -11.99 -22.92 -9.12
C TYR A 309 -12.66 -24.15 -8.51
N SER A 310 -12.27 -25.35 -8.94
CA SER A 310 -12.86 -26.62 -8.46
C SER A 310 -12.67 -26.83 -6.96
N ARG A 311 -11.51 -26.42 -6.43
CA ARG A 311 -11.22 -26.46 -4.99
C ARG A 311 -12.11 -25.50 -4.22
N GLN A 312 -12.27 -24.27 -4.70
CA GLN A 312 -13.15 -23.27 -4.08
C GLN A 312 -14.61 -23.73 -4.11
N GLU A 313 -15.11 -24.19 -5.25
CA GLU A 313 -16.49 -24.71 -5.40
C GLU A 313 -16.77 -25.82 -4.37
N THR A 314 -15.86 -26.78 -4.23
CA THR A 314 -16.02 -27.86 -3.25
C THR A 314 -15.94 -27.35 -1.82
N THR A 315 -15.04 -26.41 -1.52
CA THR A 315 -14.82 -25.91 -0.15
C THR A 315 -16.00 -25.07 0.31
N PHE A 316 -16.39 -24.07 -0.49
CA PHE A 316 -17.43 -23.11 -0.14
C PHE A 316 -18.83 -23.73 -0.07
N ALA A 317 -19.10 -24.76 -0.87
CA ALA A 317 -20.35 -25.51 -0.76
C ALA A 317 -20.49 -26.30 0.57
N ASN A 318 -19.38 -26.62 1.24
CA ASN A 318 -19.38 -27.40 2.48
C ASN A 318 -19.12 -26.57 3.74
N ASP A 319 -18.53 -25.39 3.61
CA ASP A 319 -18.10 -24.53 4.71
C ASP A 319 -18.27 -23.05 4.35
N THR A 320 -19.33 -22.44 4.86
CA THR A 320 -19.65 -21.03 4.66
C THR A 320 -18.63 -20.12 5.34
N ASP A 321 -18.06 -20.50 6.48
CA ASP A 321 -17.08 -19.67 7.21
C ASP A 321 -15.78 -19.53 6.39
N SER A 322 -15.36 -20.61 5.71
CA SER A 322 -14.22 -20.58 4.77
C SER A 322 -14.48 -19.67 3.57
N PHE A 323 -15.73 -19.54 3.13
CA PHE A 323 -16.12 -18.64 2.05
C PHE A 323 -16.11 -17.17 2.51
N GLU A 324 -16.70 -16.87 3.66
CA GLU A 324 -16.70 -15.51 4.23
C GLU A 324 -15.27 -15.01 4.48
N THR A 325 -14.39 -15.88 5.00
CA THR A 325 -12.95 -15.56 5.15
C THR A 325 -12.28 -15.26 3.81
N ALA A 326 -12.62 -16.01 2.75
CA ALA A 326 -12.05 -15.79 1.42
C ALA A 326 -12.57 -14.48 0.78
N LEU A 327 -13.84 -14.12 1.01
CA LEU A 327 -14.41 -12.84 0.58
C LEU A 327 -13.72 -11.65 1.26
N GLU A 328 -13.46 -11.74 2.57
CA GLU A 328 -12.74 -10.69 3.29
C GLU A 328 -11.27 -10.55 2.86
N GLY A 329 -10.66 -11.65 2.39
CA GLY A 329 -9.23 -11.72 2.02
C GLY A 329 -8.93 -11.52 0.54
N VAL A 330 -9.85 -10.94 -0.24
CA VAL A 330 -9.65 -10.72 -1.68
C VAL A 330 -8.64 -9.59 -1.94
N SER A 331 -7.76 -9.80 -2.93
CA SER A 331 -6.70 -8.86 -3.30
C SER A 331 -6.29 -9.03 -4.77
N ASP A 332 -5.29 -8.26 -5.19
CA ASP A 332 -4.57 -8.41 -6.47
C ASP A 332 -3.80 -9.73 -6.63
N THR A 333 -3.68 -10.50 -5.55
CA THR A 333 -2.92 -11.75 -5.45
C THR A 333 -3.75 -12.91 -4.89
N SER A 334 -5.01 -12.66 -4.52
CA SER A 334 -5.91 -13.63 -3.89
C SER A 334 -7.33 -13.43 -4.41
N PHE A 335 -7.85 -14.41 -5.16
CA PHE A 335 -9.11 -14.28 -5.89
C PHE A 335 -10.18 -15.24 -5.38
N VAL A 336 -11.44 -14.78 -5.37
CA VAL A 336 -12.63 -15.62 -5.12
C VAL A 336 -13.33 -15.86 -6.45
N LEU A 337 -13.18 -17.07 -6.98
CA LEU A 337 -13.61 -17.46 -8.33
C LEU A 337 -15.04 -18.00 -8.39
N THR A 338 -15.65 -18.30 -7.25
CA THR A 338 -17.02 -18.81 -7.16
C THR A 338 -17.61 -18.57 -5.77
N ALA A 339 -18.93 -18.72 -5.65
CA ALA A 339 -19.68 -18.57 -4.41
C ALA A 339 -20.65 -19.75 -4.22
N PRO A 340 -21.03 -20.08 -2.98
CA PRO A 340 -21.96 -21.19 -2.71
C PRO A 340 -23.38 -20.91 -3.21
N GLU A 341 -23.77 -19.63 -3.28
CA GLU A 341 -25.01 -19.15 -3.86
C GLU A 341 -24.80 -17.73 -4.43
N ALA A 342 -25.76 -17.24 -5.22
CA ALA A 342 -25.69 -15.90 -5.78
C ALA A 342 -26.02 -14.83 -4.72
N ASN A 343 -25.82 -13.56 -5.08
CA ASN A 343 -26.16 -12.35 -4.32
C ASN A 343 -25.20 -11.99 -3.19
N TYR A 344 -24.12 -12.74 -3.00
CA TYR A 344 -22.93 -12.21 -2.32
C TYR A 344 -22.27 -11.16 -3.19
N GLY A 345 -21.59 -10.22 -2.55
CA GLY A 345 -20.89 -9.18 -3.28
C GLY A 345 -20.24 -8.17 -2.36
N TYR A 346 -19.91 -7.03 -2.96
CA TYR A 346 -19.26 -5.94 -2.29
C TYR A 346 -19.98 -4.64 -2.58
N VAL A 347 -19.96 -3.73 -1.61
CA VAL A 347 -20.54 -2.41 -1.76
C VAL A 347 -19.62 -1.32 -1.26
N ILE A 348 -19.61 -0.18 -1.95
CA ILE A 348 -19.19 1.08 -1.35
C ILE A 348 -20.38 1.62 -0.55
N ASN A 349 -20.16 1.91 0.73
CA ASN A 349 -21.09 2.62 1.59
C ASN A 349 -20.58 4.05 1.82
N ILE A 350 -21.38 5.06 1.50
CA ILE A 350 -21.11 6.45 1.86
C ILE A 350 -22.11 6.86 2.94
N LEU A 351 -21.64 6.94 4.19
CA LEU A 351 -22.44 7.43 5.30
C LEU A 351 -22.39 8.95 5.39
N ILE A 352 -23.54 9.59 5.14
CA ILE A 352 -23.80 11.00 5.45
C ILE A 352 -24.52 11.06 6.81
N PRO A 353 -23.81 11.37 7.90
CA PRO A 353 -24.30 11.09 9.23
C PRO A 353 -25.26 12.18 9.72
N PHE A 354 -26.05 11.83 10.73
CA PHE A 354 -26.64 12.83 11.60
C PHE A 354 -25.56 13.71 12.24
N SER A 355 -25.83 15.01 12.36
CA SER A 355 -25.02 15.84 13.25
C SER A 355 -25.15 15.37 14.70
N THR A 356 -24.17 15.67 15.56
CA THR A 356 -24.22 15.33 17.00
C THR A 356 -25.54 15.73 17.67
N SER A 357 -26.09 16.89 17.32
CA SER A 357 -27.39 17.34 17.84
C SER A 357 -28.56 16.48 17.35
N GLN A 358 -28.54 16.04 16.09
CA GLN A 358 -29.57 15.18 15.52
C GLN A 358 -29.48 13.75 16.09
N SER A 359 -28.27 13.21 16.28
CA SER A 359 -28.08 11.90 16.93
C SER A 359 -28.64 11.93 18.35
N LEU A 360 -28.37 12.99 19.11
CA LEU A 360 -28.92 13.18 20.45
C LEU A 360 -30.45 13.36 20.43
N GLU A 361 -30.99 14.07 19.43
CA GLU A 361 -32.43 14.24 19.26
C GLU A 361 -33.11 12.89 18.96
N LEU A 362 -32.49 12.04 18.12
CA LEU A 362 -32.97 10.71 17.80
C LEU A 362 -32.89 9.75 19.00
N GLU A 363 -31.78 9.77 19.74
CA GLU A 363 -31.59 8.94 20.95
C GLU A 363 -32.66 9.24 22.02
N ASN A 364 -33.05 10.52 22.14
CA ASN A 364 -34.06 10.96 23.11
C ASN A 364 -35.49 10.95 22.55
N ALA A 365 -35.68 10.61 21.28
CA ALA A 365 -36.98 10.61 20.63
C ALA A 365 -37.88 9.51 21.25
N PRO A 366 -39.11 9.83 21.70
CA PRO A 366 -40.05 8.80 22.15
C PRO A 366 -40.42 7.87 20.99
N ALA A 367 -40.99 6.71 21.30
CA ALA A 367 -41.63 5.87 20.29
C ALA A 367 -42.74 6.65 19.55
N ASP A 368 -42.93 6.35 18.27
CA ASP A 368 -43.98 6.97 17.47
C ASP A 368 -45.37 6.61 18.00
N LEU A 369 -46.28 7.59 17.96
CA LEU A 369 -47.62 7.43 18.47
C LEU A 369 -48.36 6.32 17.70
N GLY A 370 -48.68 5.23 18.40
CA GLY A 370 -49.37 4.07 17.80
C GLY A 370 -48.43 2.95 17.35
N ASP A 371 -47.11 3.11 17.51
CA ASP A 371 -46.14 2.05 17.29
C ASP A 371 -46.17 1.03 18.43
N THR A 372 -46.40 -0.25 18.09
CA THR A 372 -46.55 -1.33 19.08
C THR A 372 -45.24 -1.99 19.46
N LYS A 373 -44.15 -1.65 18.77
CA LYS A 373 -42.80 -2.19 19.00
C LYS A 373 -41.84 -1.19 19.62
N GLY A 374 -42.26 0.07 19.77
CA GLY A 374 -41.48 1.12 20.41
C GLY A 374 -40.52 1.84 19.45
N ASN A 375 -40.71 1.70 18.14
CA ASN A 375 -39.85 2.35 17.14
C ASN A 375 -40.20 3.84 16.97
N ASN A 376 -39.26 4.63 16.45
CA ASN A 376 -39.35 6.08 16.23
C ASN A 376 -39.08 6.47 14.75
N PHE A 377 -39.46 5.61 13.81
CA PHE A 377 -39.16 5.74 12.38
C PHE A 377 -39.65 7.06 11.75
N LEU A 378 -40.82 7.57 12.13
CA LEU A 378 -41.35 8.85 11.65
C LEU A 378 -40.54 10.04 12.16
N GLN A 379 -40.10 9.98 13.42
CA GLN A 379 -39.22 11.00 13.99
C GLN A 379 -37.85 10.97 13.32
N ARG A 380 -37.29 9.78 13.08
CA ARG A 380 -36.06 9.60 12.30
C ARG A 380 -36.19 10.18 10.90
N ALA A 381 -37.28 9.88 10.18
CA ALA A 381 -37.57 10.45 8.86
C ALA A 381 -37.64 11.98 8.88
N ALA A 382 -38.20 12.59 9.93
CA ALA A 382 -38.24 14.04 10.08
C ALA A 382 -36.83 14.66 10.27
N LEU A 383 -35.95 13.99 11.02
CA LEU A 383 -34.57 14.44 11.23
C LEU A 383 -33.73 14.33 9.95
N LEU A 384 -33.91 13.24 9.20
CA LEU A 384 -33.19 12.94 7.96
C LEU A 384 -33.33 14.03 6.89
N LYS A 385 -34.48 14.71 6.84
CA LYS A 385 -34.72 15.87 5.95
C LYS A 385 -33.71 17.00 6.14
N ASN A 386 -33.17 17.11 7.36
CA ASN A 386 -32.26 18.17 7.77
C ASN A 386 -30.80 17.73 7.82
N VAL A 387 -30.48 16.47 7.53
CA VAL A 387 -29.10 15.99 7.42
C VAL A 387 -28.36 16.76 6.33
N ARG A 388 -27.12 17.15 6.61
CA ARG A 388 -26.24 17.88 5.70
C ARG A 388 -24.86 17.24 5.70
N GLY A 389 -24.44 16.73 4.54
CA GLY A 389 -23.07 16.28 4.33
C GLY A 389 -22.13 17.44 4.06
N THR A 390 -20.84 17.21 4.26
CA THR A 390 -19.73 18.11 3.94
C THR A 390 -18.60 17.30 3.34
N ASP A 391 -17.82 17.90 2.45
CA ASP A 391 -16.57 17.31 1.95
C ASP A 391 -15.56 17.23 3.10
N GLN A 392 -14.97 16.04 3.30
CA GLN A 392 -14.07 15.70 4.41
C GLN A 392 -12.60 15.90 4.05
N ARG A 393 -12.27 16.20 2.78
CA ARG A 393 -10.89 16.34 2.27
C ARG A 393 -10.22 17.66 2.67
N GLY A 394 -10.78 18.41 3.62
CA GLY A 394 -10.26 19.71 4.04
C GLY A 394 -8.83 19.65 4.59
N THR A 395 -8.44 18.55 5.23
CA THR A 395 -7.07 18.37 5.75
C THR A 395 -6.04 18.06 4.68
N TRP A 396 -6.45 17.64 3.47
CA TRP A 396 -5.51 17.38 2.37
C TRP A 396 -4.85 18.65 1.82
N PHE A 397 -5.37 19.83 2.19
CA PHE A 397 -4.74 21.10 1.88
C PHE A 397 -3.53 21.40 2.76
N ASP A 398 -3.42 20.76 3.92
CA ASP A 398 -2.31 20.98 4.87
C ASP A 398 -1.10 20.09 4.54
N GLU A 399 -1.31 19.03 3.75
CA GLU A 399 -0.33 17.99 3.39
C GLU A 399 0.19 18.13 1.94
N ASP A 400 0.05 19.32 1.35
CA ASP A 400 0.44 19.65 -0.04
C ASP A 400 -0.17 18.77 -1.16
N TYR A 401 -1.26 18.06 -0.86
CA TYR A 401 -1.95 17.25 -1.88
C TYR A 401 -2.83 18.07 -2.81
N ALA A 402 -3.18 19.30 -2.45
CA ALA A 402 -4.19 20.10 -3.15
C ALA A 402 -3.58 21.04 -4.20
N PHE A 403 -4.16 21.06 -5.40
CA PHE A 403 -3.75 21.95 -6.49
C PHE A 403 -4.94 22.64 -7.15
N ASP A 404 -4.71 23.79 -7.79
CA ASP A 404 -5.75 24.52 -8.52
C ASP A 404 -5.97 23.92 -9.93
N GLY A 405 -6.95 23.04 -10.04
CA GLY A 405 -7.35 22.36 -11.28
C GLY A 405 -8.21 23.21 -12.22
N ALA A 406 -8.17 24.54 -12.16
CA ALA A 406 -8.98 25.42 -13.00
C ALA A 406 -8.75 25.22 -14.51
N GLU A 407 -7.56 24.76 -14.89
CA GLU A 407 -7.19 24.47 -16.28
C GLU A 407 -7.36 22.97 -16.64
N THR A 408 -7.81 22.13 -15.70
CA THR A 408 -8.09 20.71 -15.94
C THR A 408 -9.40 20.57 -16.71
N GLU A 409 -9.33 20.10 -17.97
CA GLU A 409 -10.47 20.05 -18.90
C GLU A 409 -11.67 19.26 -18.35
N ASN A 410 -11.42 18.20 -17.58
CA ASN A 410 -12.45 17.27 -17.11
C ASN A 410 -12.88 17.50 -15.65
N ALA A 411 -12.48 18.62 -15.01
CA ALA A 411 -12.85 18.89 -13.62
C ALA A 411 -14.38 18.96 -13.41
N TYR A 412 -14.91 18.10 -12.55
CA TYR A 412 -16.31 18.08 -12.15
C TYR A 412 -16.58 19.08 -11.02
N THR A 413 -17.32 20.14 -11.34
CA THR A 413 -17.59 21.26 -10.43
C THR A 413 -18.91 21.16 -9.66
N GLY A 414 -19.69 20.08 -9.85
CA GLY A 414 -21.06 19.98 -9.33
C GLY A 414 -21.96 21.15 -9.77
N GLY A 415 -21.68 21.75 -10.93
CA GLY A 415 -22.38 22.91 -11.46
C GLY A 415 -21.99 24.25 -10.83
N ASN A 416 -20.91 24.31 -10.04
CA ASN A 416 -20.40 25.54 -9.43
C ASN A 416 -18.98 25.84 -9.93
N ALA A 417 -18.87 26.70 -10.95
CA ALA A 417 -17.60 27.11 -11.56
C ALA A 417 -16.60 27.82 -10.62
N ALA A 418 -16.97 28.12 -9.37
CA ALA A 418 -16.03 28.61 -8.35
C ALA A 418 -15.25 27.48 -7.64
N ARG A 419 -15.63 26.21 -7.85
CA ARG A 419 -14.88 25.04 -7.38
C ARG A 419 -13.84 24.69 -8.44
N SER A 420 -12.55 24.75 -8.08
CA SER A 420 -11.45 24.41 -8.98
C SER A 420 -10.40 23.48 -8.37
N TYR A 421 -10.31 23.41 -7.04
CA TYR A 421 -9.29 22.61 -6.37
C TYR A 421 -9.53 21.10 -6.52
N LEU A 422 -8.49 20.41 -6.95
CA LEU A 422 -8.36 18.96 -7.07
C LEU A 422 -7.22 18.48 -6.16
N PHE A 423 -6.96 17.17 -6.17
CA PHE A 423 -5.96 16.56 -5.28
C PHE A 423 -5.07 15.57 -6.03
N PHE A 424 -3.84 15.42 -5.54
CA PHE A 424 -2.85 14.43 -5.94
C PHE A 424 -2.31 14.61 -7.37
N GLU A 425 -1.99 15.85 -7.78
CA GLU A 425 -1.56 16.20 -9.14
C GLU A 425 -0.55 15.20 -9.72
N ASP A 426 0.47 14.87 -8.93
CA ASP A 426 1.55 13.96 -9.29
C ASP A 426 1.09 12.52 -9.56
N SER A 427 0.05 12.07 -8.84
CA SER A 427 -0.44 10.70 -8.89
C SER A 427 -1.69 10.52 -9.77
N LEU A 428 -2.26 11.59 -10.36
CA LEU A 428 -3.47 11.50 -11.22
C LEU A 428 -3.19 10.95 -12.61
N GLY A 429 -2.10 11.42 -13.24
CA GLY A 429 -1.64 10.95 -14.55
C GLY A 429 -0.53 9.91 -14.47
N GLY A 430 0.09 9.76 -13.30
CA GLY A 430 1.44 9.22 -13.17
C GLY A 430 2.48 10.16 -13.82
N ASN A 431 3.71 10.09 -13.37
CA ASN A 431 4.84 10.74 -14.04
C ASN A 431 6.07 9.82 -13.97
N GLU A 432 7.24 10.29 -14.40
CA GLU A 432 8.47 9.47 -14.33
C GLU A 432 8.79 9.03 -12.89
N GLN A 433 8.43 9.86 -11.91
CA GLN A 433 8.66 9.62 -10.50
C GLN A 433 7.53 8.83 -9.82
N TYR A 434 6.27 9.20 -10.00
CA TYR A 434 5.15 8.67 -9.22
C TYR A 434 4.21 7.79 -10.05
N GLU A 435 3.80 6.67 -9.46
CA GLU A 435 2.78 5.76 -10.00
C GLU A 435 1.42 6.47 -10.02
N ARG A 436 0.59 6.12 -11.01
CA ARG A 436 -0.81 6.55 -11.03
C ARG A 436 -1.57 5.84 -9.92
N VAL A 437 -2.36 6.56 -9.14
CA VAL A 437 -3.22 5.95 -8.11
C VAL A 437 -4.31 5.11 -8.78
N PRO A 438 -4.39 3.80 -8.47
CA PRO A 438 -5.42 2.96 -9.04
C PRO A 438 -6.80 3.34 -8.47
N ASN A 439 -7.84 3.16 -9.28
CA ASN A 439 -9.24 3.25 -8.84
C ASN A 439 -9.67 4.60 -8.22
N TYR A 440 -9.03 5.69 -8.62
CA TYR A 440 -9.38 7.06 -8.24
C TYR A 440 -9.34 7.95 -9.49
N LEU A 441 -10.46 8.59 -9.83
CA LEU A 441 -10.55 9.32 -11.11
C LEU A 441 -9.91 10.71 -11.04
N GLY A 442 -10.07 11.40 -9.91
CA GLY A 442 -9.38 12.65 -9.59
C GLY A 442 -9.98 13.89 -10.21
N TYR A 443 -11.22 13.84 -10.65
CA TYR A 443 -11.89 14.98 -11.26
C TYR A 443 -12.94 15.63 -10.35
N TYR A 444 -13.21 15.09 -9.16
CA TYR A 444 -14.20 15.66 -8.24
C TYR A 444 -13.61 16.81 -7.42
N THR A 445 -13.87 18.04 -7.85
CA THR A 445 -13.41 19.24 -7.15
C THR A 445 -13.87 19.30 -5.69
N TYR A 446 -13.06 19.90 -4.81
CA TYR A 446 -13.45 20.11 -3.41
C TYR A 446 -14.78 20.88 -3.30
N ASN A 447 -15.78 20.32 -2.61
CA ASN A 447 -17.06 21.01 -2.43
C ASN A 447 -17.01 22.01 -1.27
N GLY A 448 -16.36 23.14 -1.51
CA GLY A 448 -16.22 24.19 -0.50
C GLY A 448 -15.69 25.50 -1.07
N THR A 449 -15.32 26.40 -0.17
CA THR A 449 -14.54 27.59 -0.49
C THR A 449 -13.12 27.40 -0.03
N VAL A 450 -12.16 27.65 -0.93
CA VAL A 450 -10.73 27.60 -0.65
C VAL A 450 -10.16 29.00 -0.81
N ARG A 451 -9.25 29.39 0.08
CA ARG A 451 -8.47 30.62 -0.04
C ARG A 451 -7.04 30.33 0.42
N GLN A 452 -6.08 30.49 -0.49
CA GLN A 452 -4.67 30.52 -0.12
C GLN A 452 -4.35 31.82 0.65
N ASN A 453 -3.60 31.68 1.72
CA ASN A 453 -3.13 32.75 2.59
C ASN A 453 -1.76 33.27 2.10
N ASP A 454 -1.26 34.36 2.70
CA ASP A 454 0.00 34.99 2.28
C ASP A 454 1.24 34.12 2.61
N ASP A 455 1.08 33.15 3.51
CA ASP A 455 2.08 32.16 3.95
C ASP A 455 1.92 30.80 3.27
N GLU A 456 1.24 30.77 2.10
CA GLU A 456 0.98 29.58 1.28
C GLU A 456 0.01 28.55 1.90
N SER A 457 -0.35 28.70 3.19
CA SER A 457 -1.37 27.88 3.85
C SER A 457 -2.78 28.12 3.28
N TYR A 458 -3.72 27.20 3.55
CA TYR A 458 -5.10 27.30 3.05
C TYR A 458 -6.13 27.58 4.15
N THR A 459 -7.06 28.49 3.87
CA THR A 459 -8.33 28.59 4.60
C THR A 459 -9.42 27.87 3.82
N VAL A 460 -9.86 26.71 4.32
CA VAL A 460 -10.90 25.90 3.68
C VAL A 460 -12.21 25.91 4.47
N ARG A 461 -13.35 25.92 3.77
CA ARG A 461 -14.68 25.74 4.38
C ARG A 461 -15.56 24.87 3.49
N PRO A 462 -15.98 23.69 3.94
CA PRO A 462 -16.83 22.82 3.13
C PRO A 462 -18.26 23.38 3.02
N ASN A 463 -18.87 23.18 1.85
CA ASN A 463 -20.28 23.46 1.63
C ASN A 463 -21.14 22.36 2.24
N ARG A 464 -22.38 22.72 2.61
CA ARG A 464 -23.37 21.77 3.13
C ARG A 464 -24.28 21.27 2.02
N ILE A 465 -24.30 19.96 1.81
CA ILE A 465 -25.12 19.31 0.78
C ILE A 465 -26.27 18.49 1.40
N THR A 466 -27.45 18.51 0.77
CA THR A 466 -28.58 17.64 1.14
C THR A 466 -28.46 16.30 0.43
N ILE A 467 -29.14 15.25 0.92
CA ILE A 467 -29.12 13.95 0.26
C ILE A 467 -29.54 14.02 -1.23
N ASP A 468 -30.62 14.75 -1.55
CA ASP A 468 -31.07 14.90 -2.95
C ASP A 468 -30.05 15.64 -3.84
N LYS A 469 -29.28 16.57 -3.27
CA LYS A 469 -28.23 17.27 -4.02
C LYS A 469 -27.01 16.38 -4.19
N PHE A 470 -26.68 15.58 -3.17
CA PHE A 470 -25.61 14.60 -3.27
C PHE A 470 -25.91 13.55 -4.34
N ILE A 471 -27.13 13.01 -4.37
CA ILE A 471 -27.59 12.08 -5.42
C ILE A 471 -27.42 12.71 -6.81
N ALA A 472 -27.89 13.96 -6.99
CA ALA A 472 -27.74 14.66 -8.27
C ALA A 472 -26.28 14.94 -8.65
N GLU A 473 -25.41 15.30 -7.69
CA GLU A 473 -23.97 15.47 -7.94
C GLU A 473 -23.29 14.12 -8.27
N MET A 474 -23.64 13.04 -7.58
CA MET A 474 -23.13 11.68 -7.82
C MET A 474 -23.50 11.18 -9.22
N GLU A 475 -24.78 11.20 -9.59
CA GLU A 475 -25.25 10.79 -10.92
C GLU A 475 -24.68 11.69 -12.02
N GLY A 476 -24.60 13.00 -11.75
CA GLY A 476 -24.00 13.96 -12.68
C GLY A 476 -22.50 13.70 -12.89
N TYR A 477 -21.78 13.32 -11.84
CA TYR A 477 -20.36 13.00 -11.96
C TYR A 477 -20.15 11.68 -12.70
N LEU A 478 -20.90 10.62 -12.36
CA LEU A 478 -20.89 9.37 -13.12
C LEU A 478 -21.19 9.60 -14.60
N THR A 479 -22.18 10.45 -14.92
CA THR A 479 -22.54 10.77 -16.31
C THR A 479 -21.41 11.49 -17.05
N GLN A 480 -20.70 12.42 -16.40
CA GLN A 480 -19.55 13.10 -17.01
C GLN A 480 -18.40 12.13 -17.22
N ALA A 481 -18.08 11.33 -16.20
CA ALA A 481 -17.00 10.38 -16.18
C ALA A 481 -17.14 9.27 -17.23
N ALA A 482 -18.35 9.00 -17.73
CA ALA A 482 -18.56 8.05 -18.83
C ALA A 482 -17.77 8.42 -20.11
N ASN A 483 -17.36 9.70 -20.27
CA ASN A 483 -16.50 10.13 -21.37
C ASN A 483 -15.01 9.79 -21.18
N GLU A 484 -14.61 9.36 -19.97
CA GLU A 484 -13.24 8.93 -19.64
C GLU A 484 -13.02 7.43 -19.91
N VAL A 485 -14.07 6.70 -20.32
CA VAL A 485 -13.93 5.32 -20.78
C VAL A 485 -13.11 5.30 -22.07
N SER A 486 -12.00 4.59 -22.05
CA SER A 486 -11.00 4.57 -23.14
C SER A 486 -10.87 3.21 -23.82
N VAL A 487 -11.43 2.15 -23.25
CA VAL A 487 -11.48 0.82 -23.86
C VAL A 487 -12.44 0.84 -25.07
N GLU A 488 -11.98 0.31 -26.20
CA GLU A 488 -12.76 0.28 -27.44
C GLU A 488 -14.03 -0.57 -27.28
N ASP A 489 -15.16 -0.09 -27.85
CA ASP A 489 -16.49 -0.71 -27.77
C ASP A 489 -17.06 -0.89 -26.35
N ASP A 490 -16.45 -0.28 -25.34
CA ASP A 490 -16.91 -0.25 -23.96
C ASP A 490 -17.57 1.09 -23.59
N GLY A 491 -18.32 1.12 -22.49
CA GLY A 491 -18.93 2.33 -21.95
C GLY A 491 -20.12 2.05 -21.06
N TYR A 492 -20.59 3.07 -20.36
CA TYR A 492 -21.81 2.98 -19.55
C TYR A 492 -22.66 4.24 -19.68
N THR A 493 -23.91 4.13 -19.23
CA THR A 493 -24.83 5.26 -19.10
C THR A 493 -25.46 5.30 -17.71
N VAL A 494 -25.78 6.50 -17.25
CA VAL A 494 -26.53 6.69 -16.02
C VAL A 494 -27.83 7.41 -16.36
N SER A 495 -28.95 6.81 -15.95
CA SER A 495 -30.25 7.46 -15.97
C SER A 495 -30.55 8.01 -14.57
N GLU A 496 -31.29 9.11 -14.49
CA GLU A 496 -31.83 9.60 -13.22
C GLU A 496 -32.60 8.45 -12.55
N GLY A 497 -32.20 8.10 -11.33
CA GLY A 497 -32.90 7.12 -10.52
C GLY A 497 -34.29 7.59 -10.07
N VAL A 498 -34.92 6.81 -9.19
CA VAL A 498 -36.29 7.03 -8.76
C VAL A 498 -36.41 7.05 -7.25
N TYR A 499 -37.32 7.89 -6.75
CA TYR A 499 -37.76 7.81 -5.36
C TYR A 499 -38.61 6.55 -5.14
N VAL A 500 -38.47 5.93 -3.98
CA VAL A 500 -38.99 4.58 -3.72
C VAL A 500 -40.09 4.60 -2.63
N ASN A 501 -41.23 3.95 -2.90
CA ASN A 501 -42.28 3.71 -1.90
C ASN A 501 -42.19 2.29 -1.28
N GLY A 502 -41.39 1.42 -1.87
CA GLY A 502 -41.08 0.10 -1.36
C GLY A 502 -40.58 -0.80 -2.48
N ILE A 503 -39.87 -1.85 -2.11
CA ILE A 503 -39.41 -2.87 -3.04
C ILE A 503 -40.30 -4.10 -2.87
N ALA A 504 -40.81 -4.62 -3.99
CA ALA A 504 -41.66 -5.81 -3.98
C ALA A 504 -40.83 -7.08 -3.71
N ALA A 505 -41.51 -8.20 -3.43
CA ALA A 505 -40.84 -9.47 -3.15
C ALA A 505 -40.10 -10.07 -4.37
N ASP A 506 -40.42 -9.60 -5.57
CA ASP A 506 -39.72 -9.92 -6.82
C ASP A 506 -38.65 -8.86 -7.18
N ASP A 507 -38.21 -8.10 -6.18
CA ASP A 507 -37.26 -6.99 -6.29
C ASP A 507 -37.71 -5.83 -7.21
N THR A 508 -38.99 -5.77 -7.62
CA THR A 508 -39.50 -4.65 -8.41
C THR A 508 -39.62 -3.38 -7.56
N ILE A 509 -39.01 -2.28 -8.01
CA ILE A 509 -39.13 -0.96 -7.38
C ILE A 509 -40.53 -0.37 -7.58
N ASN A 510 -41.22 -0.05 -6.49
CA ASN A 510 -42.43 0.77 -6.53
C ASN A 510 -42.04 2.26 -6.54
N ALA A 511 -41.76 2.79 -7.73
CA ALA A 511 -41.33 4.16 -7.93
C ALA A 511 -42.44 5.19 -7.62
N VAL A 512 -42.02 6.36 -7.13
CA VAL A 512 -42.87 7.54 -6.90
C VAL A 512 -42.24 8.79 -7.48
N ALA A 513 -43.06 9.81 -7.71
CA ALA A 513 -42.64 11.00 -8.44
C ALA A 513 -41.65 11.90 -7.68
N ASP A 514 -41.68 11.87 -6.35
CA ASP A 514 -40.83 12.70 -5.49
C ASP A 514 -40.61 12.07 -4.11
N ASN A 515 -39.72 12.68 -3.32
CA ASN A 515 -39.42 12.26 -1.97
C ASN A 515 -40.55 12.46 -0.94
N THR A 516 -41.65 13.13 -1.31
CA THR A 516 -42.70 13.48 -0.33
C THR A 516 -43.40 12.23 0.20
N THR A 517 -43.47 11.17 -0.62
CA THR A 517 -44.04 9.89 -0.21
C THR A 517 -43.30 9.32 0.99
N TYR A 518 -41.96 9.37 0.99
CA TYR A 518 -41.14 8.84 2.08
C TYR A 518 -41.39 9.60 3.40
N TYR A 519 -41.45 10.94 3.35
CA TYR A 519 -41.65 11.77 4.54
C TYR A 519 -43.11 11.82 5.04
N ASN A 520 -44.09 11.40 4.23
CA ASN A 520 -45.51 11.42 4.58
C ASN A 520 -46.06 10.05 5.01
N ARG A 521 -45.17 9.07 5.25
CA ARG A 521 -45.55 7.74 5.75
C ARG A 521 -46.26 7.83 7.10
N SER A 522 -47.16 6.89 7.33
CA SER A 522 -47.76 6.59 8.64
C SER A 522 -47.04 5.41 9.29
N VAL A 523 -47.18 5.26 10.61
CA VAL A 523 -46.57 4.13 11.36
C VAL A 523 -46.89 2.78 10.71
N SER A 524 -48.14 2.57 10.27
CA SER A 524 -48.57 1.33 9.63
C SER A 524 -47.82 0.99 8.33
N ASP A 525 -47.25 1.99 7.66
CA ASP A 525 -46.59 1.79 6.36
C ASP A 525 -45.25 1.09 6.49
N TYR A 526 -44.65 1.06 7.69
CA TYR A 526 -43.38 0.37 7.98
C TYR A 526 -43.56 -1.07 8.45
N TYR A 527 -44.80 -1.58 8.49
CA TYR A 527 -45.09 -2.92 8.98
C TYR A 527 -45.82 -3.73 7.93
N THR A 528 -45.41 -4.98 7.80
CA THR A 528 -46.15 -6.00 7.05
C THR A 528 -47.48 -6.31 7.74
N GLU A 529 -48.40 -7.00 7.06
CA GLU A 529 -49.65 -7.47 7.64
C GLU A 529 -49.45 -8.37 8.88
N SER A 530 -48.30 -9.05 8.96
CA SER A 530 -47.92 -9.88 10.11
C SER A 530 -47.44 -9.08 11.33
N GLY A 531 -47.26 -7.76 11.17
CA GLY A 531 -46.68 -6.88 12.17
C GLY A 531 -45.15 -6.91 12.23
N ALA A 532 -44.45 -7.62 11.35
CA ALA A 532 -42.99 -7.50 11.18
C ALA A 532 -42.61 -6.17 10.52
N VAL A 533 -41.43 -5.62 10.83
CA VAL A 533 -40.93 -4.41 10.15
C VAL A 533 -40.68 -4.75 8.68
N ASP A 534 -41.13 -3.88 7.78
CA ASP A 534 -40.96 -4.01 6.34
C ASP A 534 -39.77 -3.14 5.89
N TYR A 535 -38.57 -3.74 5.86
CA TYR A 535 -37.33 -3.03 5.54
C TYR A 535 -37.31 -2.46 4.11
N SER A 536 -38.12 -3.02 3.20
CA SER A 536 -38.30 -2.49 1.84
C SER A 536 -38.80 -1.05 1.82
N LYS A 537 -39.48 -0.62 2.88
CA LYS A 537 -40.10 0.71 3.01
C LYS A 537 -39.11 1.80 3.40
N PHE A 538 -37.90 1.42 3.79
CA PHE A 538 -36.85 2.37 4.17
C PHE A 538 -36.02 2.84 2.98
N VAL A 539 -36.01 2.10 1.86
CA VAL A 539 -35.32 2.57 0.65
C VAL A 539 -35.96 3.88 0.18
N TYR A 540 -35.13 4.91 0.09
CA TYR A 540 -35.50 6.28 -0.23
C TYR A 540 -35.39 6.55 -1.73
N TYR A 541 -34.30 6.09 -2.33
CA TYR A 541 -33.96 6.30 -3.73
C TYR A 541 -33.24 5.07 -4.27
N ALA A 542 -33.38 4.79 -5.56
CA ALA A 542 -32.71 3.70 -6.24
C ALA A 542 -32.39 4.09 -7.68
N GLY A 543 -31.23 3.67 -8.17
CA GLY A 543 -30.78 3.87 -9.54
C GLY A 543 -29.72 2.85 -9.94
N GLN A 544 -29.21 2.98 -11.17
CA GLN A 544 -28.29 2.00 -11.74
C GLN A 544 -27.39 2.62 -12.81
N VAL A 545 -26.12 2.22 -12.80
CA VAL A 545 -25.19 2.36 -13.92
C VAL A 545 -25.44 1.24 -14.92
N ASN A 546 -25.70 1.58 -16.18
CA ASN A 546 -26.01 0.62 -17.23
C ASN A 546 -24.78 0.46 -18.15
N PHE A 547 -24.02 -0.61 -17.93
CA PHE A 547 -22.88 -0.99 -18.77
C PHE A 547 -23.35 -1.47 -20.15
N THR A 548 -22.71 -1.00 -21.21
CA THR A 548 -23.14 -1.20 -22.61
C THR A 548 -23.17 -2.69 -22.97
N ASN A 549 -22.20 -3.45 -22.48
CA ASN A 549 -22.04 -4.88 -22.76
C ASN A 549 -22.41 -5.77 -21.56
N GLY A 550 -23.08 -5.21 -20.55
CA GLY A 550 -23.16 -5.82 -19.22
C GLY A 550 -21.88 -5.59 -18.42
N PHE A 551 -21.92 -5.95 -17.13
CA PHE A 551 -20.75 -5.86 -16.25
C PHE A 551 -19.77 -7.01 -16.53
N ASP A 552 -18.51 -6.69 -16.78
CA ASP A 552 -17.41 -7.65 -16.94
C ASP A 552 -16.40 -7.54 -15.80
N ALA A 553 -16.43 -8.50 -14.88
CA ALA A 553 -15.50 -8.50 -13.75
C ALA A 553 -14.03 -8.67 -14.18
N ASN A 554 -13.76 -9.20 -15.37
CA ASN A 554 -12.38 -9.34 -15.86
C ASN A 554 -11.75 -7.98 -16.18
N GLN A 555 -12.56 -6.94 -16.39
CA GLN A 555 -12.11 -5.59 -16.72
C GLN A 555 -12.24 -4.60 -15.56
N PHE A 556 -12.64 -5.05 -14.37
CA PHE A 556 -12.91 -4.16 -13.23
C PHE A 556 -11.73 -3.26 -12.84
N PHE A 557 -10.51 -3.80 -12.89
CA PHE A 557 -9.28 -3.04 -12.59
C PHE A 557 -8.51 -2.62 -13.83
N LEU A 558 -9.04 -2.86 -15.04
CA LEU A 558 -8.45 -2.36 -16.27
C LEU A 558 -8.66 -0.85 -16.33
N ALA A 559 -7.57 -0.09 -16.26
CA ALA A 559 -7.64 1.37 -16.28
C ALA A 559 -8.39 1.86 -17.53
N GLY A 560 -9.47 2.62 -17.31
CA GLY A 560 -10.28 3.19 -18.39
C GLY A 560 -11.38 2.28 -18.95
N SER A 561 -11.60 1.08 -18.39
CA SER A 561 -12.83 0.32 -18.64
C SER A 561 -14.05 0.99 -18.01
N ALA A 562 -15.25 0.64 -18.47
CA ALA A 562 -16.49 1.18 -17.94
C ALA A 562 -16.68 0.86 -16.45
N GLU A 563 -16.37 -0.37 -16.04
CA GLU A 563 -16.40 -0.81 -14.64
C GLU A 563 -15.42 -0.02 -13.79
N ASN A 564 -14.17 0.13 -14.26
CA ASN A 564 -13.12 0.82 -13.54
C ASN A 564 -13.44 2.30 -13.34
N VAL A 565 -13.92 2.97 -14.38
CA VAL A 565 -14.27 4.40 -14.33
C VAL A 565 -15.47 4.63 -13.39
N ALA A 566 -16.53 3.82 -13.50
CA ALA A 566 -17.68 3.94 -12.62
C ALA A 566 -17.32 3.67 -11.15
N TYR A 567 -16.48 2.66 -10.90
CA TYR A 567 -15.96 2.37 -9.57
C TYR A 567 -15.10 3.53 -9.03
N SER A 568 -14.19 4.06 -9.83
CA SER A 568 -13.28 5.15 -9.45
C SER A 568 -14.04 6.41 -9.02
N VAL A 569 -15.15 6.73 -9.68
CA VAL A 569 -16.05 7.83 -9.30
C VAL A 569 -16.64 7.59 -7.92
N MET A 570 -17.19 6.40 -7.68
CA MET A 570 -17.82 6.07 -6.40
C MET A 570 -16.79 6.02 -5.27
N ASN A 571 -15.59 5.50 -5.55
CA ASN A 571 -14.49 5.48 -4.62
C ASN A 571 -14.02 6.89 -4.26
N GLU A 572 -13.83 7.78 -5.24
CA GLU A 572 -13.47 9.19 -4.99
C GLU A 572 -14.53 9.94 -4.18
N LEU A 573 -15.82 9.72 -4.47
CA LEU A 573 -16.92 10.27 -3.66
C LEU A 573 -16.93 9.73 -2.23
N SER A 574 -16.50 8.47 -2.02
CA SER A 574 -16.33 7.91 -0.68
C SER A 574 -15.25 8.65 0.11
N PHE A 575 -14.09 8.93 -0.49
CA PHE A 575 -13.06 9.76 0.14
C PHE A 575 -13.57 11.17 0.44
N ALA A 576 -14.41 11.74 -0.43
CA ALA A 576 -14.98 13.06 -0.23
C ALA A 576 -16.03 13.11 0.90
N TYR A 577 -16.93 12.14 1.04
CA TYR A 577 -18.10 12.28 1.93
C TYR A 577 -18.27 11.20 2.98
N ASN A 578 -17.65 10.04 2.83
CA ASN A 578 -17.91 8.92 3.73
C ASN A 578 -17.34 9.20 5.12
N THR A 579 -18.18 9.20 6.14
CA THR A 579 -17.72 9.39 7.53
C THR A 579 -17.41 8.08 8.25
N ASP A 580 -17.77 6.95 7.64
CA ASP A 580 -17.39 5.62 8.06
C ASP A 580 -16.09 5.21 7.35
N THR A 581 -14.95 5.47 7.97
CA THR A 581 -13.64 5.31 7.32
C THR A 581 -13.18 3.86 7.22
N GLU A 582 -13.89 2.91 7.83
CA GLU A 582 -13.47 1.50 7.86
C GLU A 582 -13.46 0.88 6.46
N GLY A 583 -14.35 1.31 5.57
CA GLY A 583 -14.40 0.82 4.18
C GLY A 583 -13.60 1.61 3.16
N LEU A 584 -12.73 2.54 3.58
CA LEU A 584 -11.82 3.24 2.66
C LEU A 584 -10.61 2.38 2.36
N ASN A 585 -10.16 2.37 1.10
CA ASN A 585 -9.05 1.53 0.60
C ASN A 585 -9.31 0.02 0.54
N ASP A 586 -10.55 -0.42 0.78
CA ASP A 586 -10.95 -1.81 0.53
C ASP A 586 -10.86 -2.13 -0.96
N TYR A 587 -10.50 -3.38 -1.29
CA TYR A 587 -10.28 -3.80 -2.68
C TYR A 587 -11.54 -3.65 -3.54
N PHE A 588 -12.68 -4.13 -3.03
CA PHE A 588 -14.00 -3.97 -3.64
C PHE A 588 -15.02 -3.22 -2.75
N GLY A 589 -14.69 -2.89 -1.50
CA GLY A 589 -15.62 -2.33 -0.50
C GLY A 589 -16.11 -3.37 0.54
N TYR A 590 -17.18 -3.04 1.26
CA TYR A 590 -17.73 -3.89 2.32
C TYR A 590 -18.27 -5.21 1.78
N VAL A 591 -17.88 -6.31 2.41
CA VAL A 591 -18.41 -7.65 2.12
C VAL A 591 -19.88 -7.73 2.54
N ILE A 592 -20.73 -8.19 1.62
CA ILE A 592 -22.15 -8.42 1.85
C ILE A 592 -22.46 -9.91 1.79
N SER A 593 -22.90 -10.45 2.93
CA SER A 593 -23.43 -11.80 3.06
C SER A 593 -24.94 -11.84 2.77
N THR A 594 -25.43 -12.97 2.27
CA THR A 594 -26.86 -13.23 2.04
C THR A 594 -27.60 -13.58 3.34
N GLY A 595 -26.86 -13.96 4.38
CA GLY A 595 -27.36 -14.29 5.72
C GLY A 595 -27.64 -13.08 6.60
N ALA A 596 -28.06 -13.34 7.83
CA ALA A 596 -28.19 -12.30 8.85
C ALA A 596 -26.81 -11.95 9.42
N THR A 597 -26.55 -10.66 9.58
CA THR A 597 -25.28 -10.06 9.99
C THR A 597 -25.48 -9.18 11.23
N ASP A 598 -24.39 -8.62 11.74
CA ASP A 598 -24.42 -7.63 12.83
C ASP A 598 -24.70 -6.20 12.33
N TYR A 599 -24.92 -6.00 11.02
CA TYR A 599 -25.27 -4.71 10.46
C TYR A 599 -26.67 -4.24 10.88
N VAL A 600 -26.91 -2.92 10.78
CA VAL A 600 -28.25 -2.37 11.00
C VAL A 600 -29.21 -2.92 9.92
N PRO A 601 -30.42 -3.41 10.30
CA PRO A 601 -31.27 -4.17 9.38
C PRO A 601 -31.69 -3.41 8.10
N GLU A 602 -31.84 -2.09 8.18
CA GLU A 602 -32.14 -1.26 7.00
C GLU A 602 -30.99 -1.25 6.00
N PHE A 603 -29.75 -1.14 6.48
CA PHE A 603 -28.54 -1.20 5.65
C PHE A 603 -28.38 -2.59 5.06
N GLU A 604 -28.47 -3.63 5.89
CA GLU A 604 -28.36 -5.03 5.46
C GLU A 604 -29.32 -5.34 4.32
N TYR A 605 -30.61 -5.01 4.48
CA TYR A 605 -31.62 -5.22 3.45
C TYR A 605 -31.26 -4.52 2.14
N ALA A 606 -30.83 -3.26 2.23
CA ALA A 606 -30.51 -2.43 1.07
C ALA A 606 -29.23 -2.89 0.35
N ALA A 607 -28.20 -3.29 1.11
CA ALA A 607 -26.95 -3.82 0.58
C ALA A 607 -27.18 -5.16 -0.12
N GLN A 608 -27.90 -6.08 0.51
CA GLN A 608 -28.30 -7.34 -0.12
C GLN A 608 -29.16 -7.11 -1.36
N TYR A 609 -30.04 -6.10 -1.34
CA TYR A 609 -30.84 -5.74 -2.52
C TYR A 609 -29.97 -5.31 -3.69
N VAL A 610 -29.00 -4.41 -3.52
CA VAL A 610 -28.15 -3.98 -4.65
C VAL A 610 -27.27 -5.12 -5.16
N CYS A 611 -26.79 -6.02 -4.29
CA CYS A 611 -26.07 -7.22 -4.74
C CYS A 611 -26.95 -8.18 -5.55
N ARG A 612 -28.25 -8.30 -5.22
CA ARG A 612 -29.23 -9.04 -6.05
C ARG A 612 -29.47 -8.39 -7.41
N GLN A 613 -29.43 -7.05 -7.48
CA GLN A 613 -29.60 -6.31 -8.74
C GLN A 613 -28.34 -6.31 -9.60
N GLY A 614 -27.18 -6.61 -9.01
CA GLY A 614 -25.90 -6.67 -9.69
C GLY A 614 -25.08 -5.39 -9.59
N ALA A 615 -23.80 -5.51 -9.96
CA ALA A 615 -22.85 -4.39 -10.00
C ALA A 615 -23.39 -3.16 -10.78
N GLY A 616 -23.06 -1.97 -10.30
CA GLY A 616 -23.57 -0.69 -10.82
C GLY A 616 -24.90 -0.24 -10.22
N SER A 617 -25.62 -1.12 -9.51
CA SER A 617 -26.85 -0.77 -8.81
C SER A 617 -26.55 0.03 -7.55
N TYR A 618 -27.36 1.05 -7.25
CA TYR A 618 -27.23 1.82 -6.02
C TYR A 618 -28.58 2.19 -5.39
N VAL A 619 -28.56 2.34 -4.07
CA VAL A 619 -29.71 2.76 -3.27
C VAL A 619 -29.31 3.75 -2.19
N VAL A 620 -30.28 4.54 -1.77
CA VAL A 620 -30.19 5.39 -0.59
C VAL A 620 -31.15 4.89 0.46
N VAL A 621 -30.64 4.64 1.67
CA VAL A 621 -31.41 4.09 2.79
C VAL A 621 -31.02 4.79 4.09
N PRO A 622 -31.94 5.01 5.04
CA PRO A 622 -31.59 5.53 6.34
C PRO A 622 -31.03 4.43 7.27
N SER A 623 -30.38 4.88 8.33
CA SER A 623 -30.21 4.12 9.57
C SER A 623 -30.32 5.07 10.76
N ASP A 624 -30.01 4.56 11.96
CA ASP A 624 -29.85 5.41 13.15
C ASP A 624 -28.62 6.31 13.09
N TYR A 625 -27.72 6.11 12.11
CA TYR A 625 -26.52 6.89 11.90
C TYR A 625 -26.70 8.03 10.89
N GLY A 626 -27.65 7.92 9.96
CA GLY A 626 -27.91 8.94 8.94
C GLY A 626 -28.39 8.35 7.62
N TRP A 627 -27.94 8.94 6.51
CA TRP A 627 -28.17 8.41 5.16
C TRP A 627 -27.00 7.56 4.72
N HIS A 628 -27.28 6.36 4.26
CA HIS A 628 -26.34 5.50 3.55
C HIS A 628 -26.62 5.59 2.06
N VAL A 629 -25.59 5.88 1.28
CA VAL A 629 -25.60 5.69 -0.18
C VAL A 629 -24.77 4.45 -0.47
N ILE A 630 -25.44 3.40 -0.95
CA ILE A 630 -24.86 2.07 -1.13
C ILE A 630 -24.77 1.81 -2.62
N TYR A 631 -23.57 1.53 -3.12
CA TYR A 631 -23.29 1.20 -4.52
C TYR A 631 -22.67 -0.19 -4.62
N CYS A 632 -23.29 -1.08 -5.39
CA CYS A 632 -22.76 -2.41 -5.66
C CYS A 632 -21.57 -2.32 -6.61
N THR A 633 -20.39 -2.66 -6.11
CA THR A 633 -19.15 -2.69 -6.90
C THR A 633 -19.02 -4.00 -7.66
N PHE A 634 -19.37 -5.10 -7.00
CA PHE A 634 -19.26 -6.45 -7.54
C PHE A 634 -20.32 -7.36 -6.90
N SER A 635 -20.80 -8.34 -7.65
CA SER A 635 -21.76 -9.34 -7.14
C SER A 635 -21.63 -10.68 -7.87
N PHE A 636 -21.76 -11.78 -7.15
CA PHE A 636 -21.97 -13.11 -7.73
C PHE A 636 -23.42 -13.22 -8.20
N VAL A 637 -23.64 -13.32 -9.51
CA VAL A 637 -24.98 -13.43 -10.10
C VAL A 637 -25.31 -14.88 -10.47
N ALA A 638 -26.60 -15.19 -10.58
CA ALA A 638 -27.08 -16.50 -11.03
C ALA A 638 -27.49 -16.51 -12.50
N ASP A 639 -27.37 -17.67 -13.15
CA ASP A 639 -27.99 -17.95 -14.46
C ASP A 639 -29.52 -18.14 -14.35
N GLU A 640 -30.19 -18.38 -15.49
CA GLU A 640 -31.65 -18.60 -15.54
C GLU A 640 -32.10 -19.85 -14.75
N GLU A 641 -31.18 -20.79 -14.53
CA GLU A 641 -31.37 -22.02 -13.76
C GLU A 641 -31.07 -21.86 -12.26
N GLY A 642 -30.53 -20.72 -11.84
CA GLY A 642 -30.20 -20.39 -10.45
C GLY A 642 -28.78 -20.80 -10.02
N ASN A 643 -27.90 -21.21 -10.94
CA ASN A 643 -26.51 -21.53 -10.63
C ASN A 643 -25.65 -20.27 -10.65
N VAL A 644 -24.68 -20.18 -9.73
CA VAL A 644 -23.72 -19.07 -9.70
C VAL A 644 -22.89 -19.07 -10.98
N ILE A 645 -22.86 -17.92 -11.65
CA ILE A 645 -22.01 -17.69 -12.81
C ILE A 645 -20.61 -17.35 -12.30
N ALA A 646 -19.58 -17.99 -12.87
CA ALA A 646 -18.20 -17.65 -12.60
C ALA A 646 -17.97 -16.16 -12.99
N PRO A 647 -17.62 -15.28 -12.04
CA PRO A 647 -17.46 -13.86 -12.34
C PRO A 647 -16.24 -13.59 -13.23
N TYR A 648 -15.20 -14.40 -13.07
CA TYR A 648 -13.95 -14.29 -13.81
C TYR A 648 -13.83 -15.43 -14.82
N THR A 649 -13.08 -15.19 -15.88
CA THR A 649 -12.65 -16.22 -16.83
C THR A 649 -11.21 -15.95 -17.20
N PHE A 650 -10.34 -16.92 -16.95
CA PHE A 650 -8.95 -16.80 -17.39
C PHE A 650 -8.87 -16.86 -18.92
N ASN A 651 -8.23 -15.86 -19.51
CA ASN A 651 -7.93 -15.78 -20.93
C ASN A 651 -6.43 -15.50 -21.09
N TRP A 652 -5.73 -16.42 -21.76
CA TRP A 652 -4.29 -16.32 -21.93
C TRP A 652 -3.86 -15.02 -22.61
N ASP A 653 -4.57 -14.57 -23.63
CA ASP A 653 -4.17 -13.38 -24.40
C ASP A 653 -4.21 -12.10 -23.56
N ASP A 654 -5.11 -12.03 -22.58
CA ASP A 654 -5.29 -10.85 -21.71
C ASP A 654 -4.22 -10.76 -20.60
N ARG A 655 -3.38 -11.79 -20.42
CA ARG A 655 -2.28 -11.78 -19.44
C ARG A 655 -1.24 -10.67 -19.67
N ALA A 656 -1.25 -10.05 -20.85
CA ALA A 656 -0.36 -8.97 -21.22
C ALA A 656 -1.03 -7.58 -21.09
N THR A 657 -2.26 -7.52 -20.62
CA THR A 657 -3.04 -6.30 -20.45
C THR A 657 -3.24 -6.01 -18.96
N GLU A 658 -2.40 -5.11 -18.45
CA GLU A 658 -2.39 -4.70 -17.04
C GLU A 658 -3.78 -4.30 -16.53
N GLY A 659 -4.11 -4.75 -15.32
CA GLY A 659 -5.40 -4.49 -14.67
C GLY A 659 -6.52 -5.46 -15.05
N THR A 660 -6.38 -6.29 -16.09
CA THR A 660 -7.34 -7.38 -16.33
C THR A 660 -7.21 -8.48 -15.28
N PHE A 661 -8.27 -9.24 -15.04
CA PHE A 661 -8.21 -10.42 -14.16
C PHE A 661 -7.14 -11.42 -14.60
N SER A 662 -7.04 -11.69 -15.90
CA SER A 662 -6.06 -12.65 -16.44
C SER A 662 -4.62 -12.19 -16.24
N TYR A 663 -4.35 -10.88 -16.33
CA TYR A 663 -3.07 -10.29 -15.96
C TYR A 663 -2.78 -10.49 -14.48
N LEU A 664 -3.67 -10.05 -13.59
CA LEU A 664 -3.47 -10.15 -12.14
C LEU A 664 -3.29 -11.61 -11.69
N PHE A 665 -4.10 -12.53 -12.23
CA PHE A 665 -3.98 -13.95 -11.95
C PHE A 665 -2.64 -14.54 -12.43
N TYR A 666 -2.20 -14.16 -13.63
CA TYR A 666 -0.92 -14.61 -14.18
C TYR A 666 0.28 -14.07 -13.39
N GLU A 667 0.25 -12.77 -13.03
CA GLU A 667 1.27 -12.15 -12.19
C GLU A 667 1.35 -12.78 -10.80
N ALA A 668 0.21 -13.04 -10.16
CA ALA A 668 0.15 -13.74 -8.88
C ALA A 668 0.71 -15.17 -8.97
N LEU A 669 0.34 -15.91 -10.03
CA LEU A 669 0.87 -17.25 -10.30
C LEU A 669 2.39 -17.23 -10.49
N CYS A 670 2.90 -16.30 -11.31
CA CYS A 670 4.33 -16.17 -11.55
C CYS A 670 5.07 -15.78 -10.26
N ALA A 671 4.56 -14.81 -9.49
CA ALA A 671 5.15 -14.39 -8.24
C ALA A 671 5.25 -15.53 -7.21
N ASP A 672 4.20 -16.35 -7.07
CA ASP A 672 4.22 -17.52 -6.19
C ASP A 672 5.28 -18.55 -6.61
N LEU A 673 5.37 -18.84 -7.91
CA LEU A 673 6.35 -19.77 -8.46
C LEU A 673 7.79 -19.24 -8.35
N VAL A 674 8.00 -17.94 -8.56
CA VAL A 674 9.30 -17.28 -8.37
C VAL A 674 9.70 -17.33 -6.91
N SER A 675 8.78 -17.03 -5.99
CA SER A 675 9.04 -17.10 -4.54
C SER A 675 9.45 -18.51 -4.11
N GLU A 676 8.71 -19.53 -4.54
CA GLU A 676 9.05 -20.93 -4.26
C GLU A 676 10.41 -21.30 -4.85
N TYR A 677 10.65 -20.97 -6.11
CA TYR A 677 11.89 -21.30 -6.80
C TYR A 677 13.11 -20.59 -6.19
N ALA A 678 13.00 -19.29 -5.91
CA ALA A 678 14.04 -18.50 -5.25
C ALA A 678 14.36 -19.05 -3.86
N SER A 679 13.33 -19.39 -3.07
CA SER A 679 13.50 -19.98 -1.73
C SER A 679 14.23 -21.32 -1.78
N ILE A 680 13.88 -22.19 -2.75
CA ILE A 680 14.57 -23.46 -2.97
C ILE A 680 16.03 -23.23 -3.37
N ARG A 681 16.30 -22.30 -4.30
CA ARG A 681 17.65 -21.97 -4.75
C ARG A 681 18.52 -21.42 -3.62
N GLN A 682 17.98 -20.50 -2.84
CA GLN A 682 18.66 -19.94 -1.66
C GLN A 682 18.96 -21.03 -0.63
N SER A 683 17.98 -21.87 -0.30
CA SER A 683 18.14 -22.96 0.68
C SER A 683 19.20 -23.96 0.23
N ASN A 684 19.21 -24.32 -1.07
CA ASN A 684 20.21 -25.21 -1.63
C ASN A 684 21.61 -24.58 -1.59
N ALA A 685 21.76 -23.31 -1.99
CA ALA A 685 23.04 -22.62 -1.93
C ALA A 685 23.61 -22.57 -0.49
N ILE A 686 22.76 -22.25 0.50
CA ILE A 686 23.17 -22.24 1.90
C ILE A 686 23.56 -23.64 2.37
N GLU A 687 22.74 -24.66 2.11
CA GLU A 687 23.01 -26.03 2.57
C GLU A 687 24.23 -26.64 1.88
N ASP A 688 24.42 -26.39 0.59
CA ASP A 688 25.55 -26.88 -0.20
C ASP A 688 26.88 -26.29 0.28
N PHE A 689 26.88 -25.03 0.76
CA PHE A 689 28.08 -24.31 1.17
C PHE A 689 28.15 -23.97 2.67
N LYS A 690 27.32 -24.56 3.53
CA LYS A 690 27.24 -24.19 4.96
C LYS A 690 28.52 -24.34 5.78
N ASP A 691 29.47 -25.16 5.31
CA ASP A 691 30.76 -25.41 5.97
C ASP A 691 31.85 -24.40 5.60
N CYS A 692 31.50 -23.36 4.82
CA CYS A 692 32.43 -22.39 4.28
C CYS A 692 32.68 -21.16 5.19
N ALA A 693 32.04 -21.12 6.36
CA ALA A 693 32.09 -19.99 7.27
C ALA A 693 32.85 -20.32 8.57
N VAL A 694 33.71 -19.41 9.01
CA VAL A 694 34.35 -19.46 10.33
C VAL A 694 33.75 -18.37 11.20
N VAL A 695 32.98 -18.75 12.22
CA VAL A 695 32.35 -17.81 13.17
C VAL A 695 33.18 -17.72 14.45
N TYR A 696 33.43 -16.50 14.90
CA TYR A 696 34.20 -16.18 16.09
C TYR A 696 33.30 -15.67 17.22
N GLU A 697 32.53 -16.58 17.83
CA GLU A 697 31.54 -16.25 18.89
C GLU A 697 32.10 -15.39 20.03
N ASP A 698 33.35 -15.67 20.44
CA ASP A 698 34.05 -14.93 21.49
C ASP A 698 34.17 -13.42 21.22
N ARG A 699 34.11 -13.00 19.95
CA ARG A 699 34.28 -11.60 19.52
C ARG A 699 33.01 -10.76 19.65
N TYR A 700 31.84 -11.39 19.81
CA TYR A 700 30.57 -10.72 20.09
C TYR A 700 29.87 -11.23 21.35
N ALA A 701 30.57 -12.02 22.18
CA ALA A 701 30.05 -12.61 23.41
C ALA A 701 29.59 -11.57 24.44
N ASP A 702 30.14 -10.35 24.39
CA ASP A 702 29.70 -9.21 25.20
C ASP A 702 28.33 -8.67 24.78
N LEU A 703 27.97 -8.77 23.49
CA LEU A 703 26.66 -8.40 22.97
C LEU A 703 25.62 -9.49 23.26
N SER A 704 25.95 -10.76 22.96
CA SER A 704 25.06 -11.90 23.23
C SER A 704 24.93 -12.20 24.73
N GLY A 705 25.87 -11.72 25.55
CA GLY A 705 25.87 -11.85 27.01
C GLY A 705 25.10 -10.78 27.78
N LEU A 706 24.48 -9.79 27.12
CA LEU A 706 23.79 -8.67 27.77
C LEU A 706 22.66 -9.10 28.71
N ASP A 707 22.01 -10.24 28.45
CA ASP A 707 21.01 -10.84 29.34
C ASP A 707 21.54 -11.14 30.75
N THR A 708 22.86 -11.36 30.86
CA THR A 708 23.53 -11.82 32.09
C THR A 708 24.29 -10.70 32.81
N ALA A 709 24.30 -9.48 32.27
CA ALA A 709 25.11 -8.36 32.72
C ALA A 709 24.45 -7.44 33.77
N ASN A 710 23.44 -7.93 34.50
CA ASN A 710 22.81 -7.23 35.65
C ASN A 710 23.23 -7.77 37.02
#